data_AF-A0A6I9PQS9-F1
#
_entry.id   AF-A0A6I9PQS9-F1
#
_cell.length_a   1.000
_cell.length_b   1.000
_cell.length_c   1.000
_cell.angle_alpha   90.00
_cell.angle_beta   90.00
_cell.angle_gamma   90.00
#
_symmetry.space_group_name_H-M   'P 1'
#
loop_
_entity.id
_entity.type
_entity.pdbx_description
1 polymer ?
#
loop_
_entity_poly.entity_id
_entity_poly.type
_entity_poly.pdbx_seq_one_letter_code
_entity_poly.pdbx_strand_id
1 'polypeptide(L)'
;MCFLQSESQDQVFLRWTTGETATMHILVVHAMVILLTLGPPKGESDFYALLDIWFPDKKPLPTAFLVDTSEEALLLPDWLKLRMIRSEVSRLVDAALHDLEPQQLLLFVQSFGIPVSSMSKLLQYLDQAVSHDTPTLEENIMDKHYMAHLVEVQHERGATGGHTFHSLLSSSLPPDRDAAETSKAKVTVETPHSSVKMRAASQLPAVGPDDDLTGMMLQIFPMKVDPRWHGPPPSQLSLALQQALAKELMRAKQGQIQQGGLAFRLLQAIAALLTSAHAGPIVLSMHHSHALSCPLMRQLHLYQRLVSQDVAFSSLFLKVILEMLIWLDNPTVEAGPLKTLLKSFAGQNSSKQRHNDVRTGFLQLSEALAYRRDVEGPLRAVIAMLKAGDRCNAEAELIGKVLQGLMEVRSPFLEELLSLLMTVGTQNGTAGPVAMVISLLLQESEEQAVKMEVDSNNSEVTKSGLSSGLLVDWLEHLDPEVTSVCPDLQQKLLFALNRARGTPAYRPYLLALLTHQSNWSTLLQCIGALLSKRRDYKLDPSSALDFLWACSHIPRIWQGRDQKIPQKKTEKFVLRLSSEELISLVDLILAESELNTRDSPQDDKSSLNQASCSLIQSRLPLLHSYCSGELENIKKVSEYLINCTKKYEDSAMNKRCQNLLLQIYLHFPEVIQHVTLPEGTFSSGGAADGSSCKVNMSYLF
;
A
#
# COMPACT_ATOMS: atom_id res chain seq x y z
N MET A 1 55.26 -32.88 0.01
CA MET A 1 55.30 -31.44 0.37
C MET A 1 53.92 -30.88 0.12
N CYS A 2 53.07 -30.89 1.15
CA CYS A 2 51.79 -30.18 1.12
C CYS A 2 52.10 -28.75 1.57
N PHE A 3 51.97 -27.76 0.69
CA PHE A 3 51.96 -26.38 1.13
C PHE A 3 50.67 -26.18 1.93
N LEU A 4 50.81 -25.98 3.24
CA LEU A 4 49.80 -25.33 4.07
C LEU A 4 49.53 -23.97 3.42
N GLN A 5 48.44 -23.85 2.68
CA GLN A 5 47.93 -22.54 2.29
C GLN A 5 47.43 -21.90 3.60
N SER A 6 48.14 -20.88 4.04
CA SER A 6 48.11 -20.33 5.38
C SER A 6 46.75 -19.77 5.77
N GLU A 7 46.33 -20.00 7.02
CA GLU A 7 45.19 -19.33 7.70
C GLU A 7 45.38 -17.80 7.87
N SER A 8 46.39 -17.20 7.21
CA SER A 8 46.79 -15.80 7.34
C SER A 8 46.14 -14.86 6.32
N GLN A 9 45.44 -15.37 5.30
CA GLN A 9 44.96 -14.53 4.18
C GLN A 9 43.93 -13.45 4.59
N ASP A 10 43.21 -13.65 5.70
CA ASP A 10 42.18 -12.71 6.17
C ASP A 10 42.61 -11.86 7.38
N GLN A 11 43.89 -11.94 7.78
CA GLN A 11 44.46 -11.12 8.85
C GLN A 11 45.09 -9.85 8.29
N VAL A 12 44.77 -8.72 8.92
CA VAL A 12 45.36 -7.41 8.60
C VAL A 12 46.15 -6.88 9.79
N PHE A 13 47.31 -6.32 9.50
CA PHE A 13 48.14 -5.58 10.44
C PHE A 13 47.72 -4.11 10.41
N LEU A 14 47.12 -3.62 11.50
CA LEU A 14 46.62 -2.26 11.62
C LEU A 14 47.62 -1.36 12.32
N ARG A 15 47.67 -0.11 11.88
CA ARG A 15 48.44 0.95 12.50
C ARG A 15 47.60 2.22 12.60
N TRP A 16 47.41 2.69 13.83
CA TRP A 16 46.73 3.95 14.12
C TRP A 16 47.71 5.13 14.10
N THR A 17 47.17 6.33 13.94
CA THR A 17 47.95 7.58 13.99
C THR A 17 48.56 7.86 15.36
N THR A 18 48.10 7.16 16.40
CA THR A 18 48.66 7.17 17.77
C THR A 18 49.97 6.39 17.89
N GLY A 19 50.33 5.58 16.88
CA GLY A 19 51.47 4.67 16.91
C GLY A 19 51.15 3.28 17.47
N GLU A 20 49.90 3.06 17.92
CA GLU A 20 49.42 1.74 18.33
C GLU A 20 49.24 0.82 17.12
N THR A 21 49.49 -0.47 17.31
CA THR A 21 49.41 -1.48 16.26
C THR A 21 48.73 -2.74 16.75
N ALA A 22 47.92 -3.37 15.91
CA ALA A 22 47.23 -4.62 16.23
C ALA A 22 47.08 -5.51 15.00
N THR A 23 47.14 -6.82 15.19
CA THR A 23 46.75 -7.81 14.18
C THR A 23 45.33 -8.27 14.45
N MET A 24 44.45 -8.17 13.46
CA MET A 24 43.08 -8.68 13.58
C MET A 24 42.52 -9.17 12.26
N HIS A 25 41.47 -9.97 12.35
CA HIS A 25 40.75 -10.46 11.20
C HIS A 25 39.95 -9.32 10.55
N ILE A 26 40.00 -9.17 9.22
CA ILE A 26 39.36 -8.04 8.51
C ILE A 26 37.85 -7.96 8.77
N LEU A 27 37.17 -9.10 8.86
CA LEU A 27 35.75 -9.18 9.24
C LEU A 27 35.41 -8.57 10.62
N VAL A 28 36.34 -8.58 11.58
CA VAL A 28 36.13 -7.92 12.88
C VAL A 28 36.09 -6.41 12.70
N VAL A 29 36.99 -5.88 11.87
CA VAL A 29 36.99 -4.45 11.48
C VAL A 29 35.66 -4.10 10.82
N HIS A 30 35.24 -4.89 9.84
CA HIS A 30 33.97 -4.67 9.13
C HIS A 30 32.77 -4.72 10.07
N ALA A 31 32.73 -5.66 11.00
CA ALA A 31 31.65 -5.75 11.99
C ALA A 31 31.60 -4.50 12.89
N MET A 32 32.75 -3.99 13.33
CA MET A 32 32.81 -2.75 14.12
C MET A 32 32.32 -1.54 13.32
N VAL A 33 32.72 -1.40 12.06
CA VAL A 33 32.23 -0.33 11.17
C VAL A 33 30.72 -0.46 10.92
N ILE A 34 30.22 -1.67 10.68
CA ILE A 34 28.79 -1.94 10.51
C ILE A 34 28.00 -1.52 11.76
N LEU A 35 28.50 -1.83 12.95
CA LEU A 35 27.85 -1.39 14.20
C LEU A 35 27.80 0.14 14.29
N LEU A 36 28.87 0.84 13.91
CA LEU A 36 28.90 2.30 13.89
C LEU A 36 27.86 2.89 12.91
N THR A 37 27.54 2.19 11.81
CA THR A 37 26.51 2.67 10.85
C THR A 37 25.10 2.75 11.43
N LEU A 38 24.81 2.04 12.53
CA LEU A 38 23.50 2.02 13.19
C LEU A 38 23.24 3.28 14.05
N GLY A 39 24.27 4.10 14.31
CA GLY A 39 24.16 5.29 15.16
C GLY A 39 24.27 4.99 16.66
N PRO A 40 24.26 6.05 17.52
CA PRO A 40 24.45 5.90 18.96
C PRO A 40 23.25 5.20 19.61
N PRO A 41 23.45 4.19 20.47
CA PRO A 41 22.37 3.53 21.19
C PRO A 41 21.76 4.46 22.26
N LYS A 42 20.51 4.18 22.65
CA LYS A 42 19.71 5.01 23.58
C LYS A 42 20.17 4.95 25.07
N GLY A 43 21.37 4.47 25.36
CA GLY A 43 21.90 4.28 26.72
C GLY A 43 23.41 4.55 26.82
N GLU A 44 24.02 4.30 27.98
CA GLU A 44 25.48 4.39 28.16
C GLU A 44 26.17 3.41 27.20
N SER A 45 27.09 3.93 26.38
CA SER A 45 27.81 3.12 25.40
C SER A 45 29.15 3.73 25.05
N ASP A 46 30.10 2.86 24.71
CA ASP A 46 31.41 3.24 24.19
C ASP A 46 31.36 3.61 22.69
N PHE A 47 30.18 3.97 22.17
CA PHE A 47 29.97 4.27 20.74
C PHE A 47 30.93 5.35 20.24
N TYR A 48 31.03 6.47 20.96
CA TYR A 48 31.91 7.57 20.57
C TYR A 48 33.40 7.20 20.72
N ALA A 49 33.76 6.40 21.73
CA ALA A 49 35.12 5.90 21.87
C ALA A 49 35.50 4.99 20.69
N LEU A 50 34.61 4.09 20.26
CA LEU A 50 34.82 3.24 19.09
C LEU A 50 34.87 4.06 17.79
N LEU A 51 34.02 5.09 17.67
CA LEU A 51 34.04 6.02 16.54
C LEU A 51 35.35 6.82 16.46
N ASP A 52 35.92 7.22 17.60
CA ASP A 52 37.20 7.91 17.70
C ASP A 52 38.39 7.03 17.33
N ILE A 53 38.32 5.73 17.65
CA ILE A 53 39.35 4.76 17.26
C ILE A 53 39.39 4.56 15.74
N TRP A 54 38.24 4.42 15.08
CA TRP A 54 38.19 4.05 13.66
C TRP A 54 38.07 5.25 12.71
N PHE A 55 37.41 6.33 13.14
CA PHE A 55 37.10 7.49 12.30
C PHE A 55 37.45 8.80 13.00
N PRO A 56 38.70 9.01 13.45
CA PRO A 56 39.07 10.15 14.29
C PRO A 56 38.80 11.50 13.62
N ASP A 57 38.32 12.48 14.39
CA ASP A 57 38.05 13.82 13.87
C ASP A 57 39.36 14.50 13.38
N LYS A 58 39.38 14.89 12.10
CA LYS A 58 40.48 15.63 11.44
C LYS A 58 41.84 14.91 11.42
N LYS A 59 41.88 13.59 11.61
CA LYS A 59 43.09 12.75 11.45
C LYS A 59 42.86 11.73 10.33
N PRO A 60 43.92 11.25 9.65
CA PRO A 60 43.77 10.21 8.64
C PRO A 60 43.29 8.89 9.30
N LEU A 61 42.57 8.10 8.50
CA LEU A 61 42.05 6.79 8.91
C LEU A 61 43.21 5.83 9.26
N PRO A 62 42.96 4.80 10.10
CA PRO A 62 43.94 3.76 10.37
C PRO A 62 44.40 3.08 9.07
N THR A 63 45.70 2.83 8.93
CA THR A 63 46.27 2.12 7.77
C THR A 63 46.33 0.63 8.06
N ALA A 64 46.03 -0.21 7.07
CA ALA A 64 46.14 -1.66 7.18
C ALA A 64 47.15 -2.22 6.19
N PHE A 65 47.86 -3.26 6.60
CA PHE A 65 48.80 -3.98 5.75
C PHE A 65 48.50 -5.47 5.77
N LEU A 66 48.63 -6.13 4.62
CA LEU A 66 48.55 -7.59 4.54
C LEU A 66 49.75 -8.20 5.28
N VAL A 67 49.50 -9.19 6.14
CA VAL A 67 50.53 -9.78 7.01
C VAL A 67 51.63 -10.48 6.20
N ASP A 68 51.27 -11.04 5.04
CA ASP A 68 52.20 -11.82 4.21
C ASP A 68 52.99 -10.97 3.20
N THR A 69 52.37 -9.94 2.61
CA THR A 69 52.99 -9.12 1.54
C THR A 69 53.45 -7.74 2.00
N SER A 70 53.06 -7.30 3.21
CA SER A 70 53.25 -5.93 3.70
C SER A 70 52.71 -4.84 2.75
N GLU A 71 51.82 -5.21 1.83
CA GLU A 71 51.11 -4.27 0.95
C GLU A 71 49.95 -3.61 1.70
N GLU A 72 49.64 -2.37 1.35
CA GLU A 72 48.52 -1.64 1.95
C GLU A 72 47.19 -2.29 1.55
N ALA A 73 46.41 -2.70 2.56
CA ALA A 73 45.12 -3.35 2.39
C ALA A 73 43.99 -2.33 2.46
N LEU A 74 43.06 -2.40 1.50
CA LEU A 74 41.84 -1.58 1.51
C LEU A 74 40.92 -2.02 2.67
N LEU A 75 40.84 -1.20 3.72
CA LEU A 75 39.99 -1.47 4.87
C LEU A 75 38.50 -1.35 4.57
N LEU A 76 38.14 -0.38 3.73
CA LEU A 76 36.76 0.02 3.44
C LEU A 76 36.40 -0.34 2.00
N PRO A 77 35.90 -1.56 1.74
CA PRO A 77 35.41 -1.94 0.42
C PRO A 77 34.13 -1.18 0.04
N ASP A 78 33.83 -1.12 -1.26
CA ASP A 78 32.72 -0.32 -1.81
C ASP A 78 31.35 -0.67 -1.22
N TRP A 79 31.08 -1.96 -0.97
CA TRP A 79 29.84 -2.39 -0.33
C TRP A 79 29.70 -1.84 1.10
N LEU A 80 30.81 -1.64 1.81
CA LEU A 80 30.83 -1.08 3.16
C LEU A 80 30.71 0.45 3.10
N LYS A 81 31.39 1.10 2.16
CA LYS A 81 31.22 2.53 1.87
C LYS A 81 29.76 2.86 1.54
N LEU A 82 29.09 2.04 0.72
CA LEU A 82 27.64 2.15 0.43
C LEU A 82 26.76 2.06 1.69
N ARG A 83 27.16 1.26 2.68
CA ARG A 83 26.43 1.18 3.95
C ARG A 83 26.71 2.40 4.83
N MET A 84 27.93 2.91 4.81
CA MET A 84 28.35 4.09 5.57
C MET A 84 27.66 5.37 5.09
N ILE A 85 27.52 5.59 3.77
CA ILE A 85 26.84 6.78 3.23
C ILE A 85 25.35 6.85 3.60
N ARG A 86 24.73 5.71 3.91
CA ARG A 86 23.33 5.61 4.37
C ARG A 86 23.17 5.89 5.86
N SER A 87 24.26 5.99 6.61
CA SER A 87 24.24 6.29 8.04
C SER A 87 23.96 7.77 8.30
N GLU A 88 23.37 8.08 9.46
CA GLU A 88 23.18 9.44 9.95
C GLU A 88 24.47 10.04 10.57
N VAL A 89 25.51 9.22 10.77
CA VAL A 89 26.76 9.63 11.40
C VAL A 89 27.67 10.32 10.36
N SER A 90 27.82 11.64 10.47
CA SER A 90 28.56 12.46 9.49
C SER A 90 30.00 12.01 9.24
N ARG A 91 30.72 11.60 10.29
CA ARG A 91 32.12 11.14 10.20
C ARG A 91 32.28 9.89 9.34
N LEU A 92 31.30 8.98 9.38
CA LEU A 92 31.29 7.78 8.52
C LEU A 92 31.03 8.16 7.07
N VAL A 93 30.09 9.08 6.83
CA VAL A 93 29.79 9.57 5.49
C VAL A 93 31.02 10.24 4.89
N ASP A 94 31.70 11.11 5.64
CA ASP A 94 32.90 11.81 5.16
C ASP A 94 34.05 10.84 4.86
N ALA A 95 34.24 9.80 5.67
CA ALA A 95 35.22 8.76 5.42
C ALA A 95 34.88 7.86 4.22
N ALA A 96 33.59 7.58 3.99
CA ALA A 96 33.14 6.80 2.84
C ALA A 96 33.28 7.56 1.52
N LEU A 97 33.19 8.89 1.57
CA LEU A 97 33.35 9.78 0.41
C LEU A 97 34.82 10.08 0.06
N HIS A 98 35.76 9.73 0.94
CA HIS A 98 37.18 9.89 0.69
C HIS A 98 37.68 8.89 -0.36
N ASP A 99 38.53 9.36 -1.27
CA ASP A 99 39.14 8.59 -2.37
C ASP A 99 38.11 7.75 -3.16
N LEU A 100 36.98 8.37 -3.52
CA LEU A 100 36.02 7.77 -4.45
C LEU A 100 36.34 8.18 -5.89
N GLU A 101 36.38 7.19 -6.77
CA GLU A 101 36.49 7.42 -8.20
C GLU A 101 35.15 7.92 -8.80
N PRO A 102 35.18 8.66 -9.92
CA PRO A 102 33.97 9.15 -10.59
C PRO A 102 32.92 8.06 -10.88
N GLN A 103 33.36 6.85 -11.23
CA GLN A 103 32.48 5.70 -11.48
C GLN A 103 31.74 5.24 -10.21
N GLN A 104 32.43 5.24 -9.07
CA GLN A 104 31.85 4.88 -7.78
C GLN A 104 30.85 5.95 -7.30
N LEU A 105 31.14 7.24 -7.53
CA LEU A 105 30.22 8.34 -7.22
C LEU A 105 28.90 8.21 -8.01
N LEU A 106 28.98 7.91 -9.31
CA LEU A 106 27.80 7.66 -10.15
C LEU A 106 26.97 6.46 -9.65
N LEU A 107 27.64 5.36 -9.29
CA LEU A 107 26.98 4.18 -8.71
C LEU A 107 26.28 4.52 -7.38
N PHE A 108 26.90 5.35 -6.54
CA PHE A 108 26.37 5.67 -5.21
C PHE A 108 25.14 6.57 -5.30
N VAL A 109 25.16 7.57 -6.19
CA VAL A 109 24.01 8.47 -6.41
C VAL A 109 22.78 7.73 -6.96
N GLN A 110 22.98 6.63 -7.69
CA GLN A 110 21.90 5.74 -8.15
C GLN A 110 21.33 4.84 -7.06
N SER A 111 21.98 4.74 -5.90
CA SER A 111 21.55 3.83 -4.85
C SER A 111 20.40 4.40 -4.01
N PHE A 112 19.40 3.57 -3.75
CA PHE A 112 18.24 3.96 -2.94
C PHE A 112 18.59 4.03 -1.44
N GLY A 113 17.84 4.85 -0.69
CA GLY A 113 17.92 4.91 0.78
C GLY A 113 19.06 5.74 1.35
N ILE A 114 19.67 6.65 0.57
CA ILE A 114 20.67 7.61 1.07
C ILE A 114 19.95 8.83 1.69
N PRO A 115 20.29 9.25 2.93
CA PRO A 115 19.78 10.48 3.53
C PRO A 115 20.07 11.74 2.71
N VAL A 116 19.19 12.73 2.76
CA VAL A 116 19.30 13.99 1.99
C VAL A 116 20.62 14.73 2.27
N SER A 117 21.11 14.69 3.52
CA SER A 117 22.39 15.28 3.91
C SER A 117 23.59 14.60 3.24
N SER A 118 23.57 13.28 3.11
CA SER A 118 24.62 12.50 2.45
C SER A 118 24.54 12.63 0.93
N MET A 119 23.32 12.65 0.38
CA MET A 119 23.07 12.87 -1.05
C MET A 119 23.58 14.26 -1.48
N SER A 120 23.37 15.29 -0.66
CA SER A 120 23.89 16.63 -0.93
C SER A 120 25.41 16.66 -1.07
N LYS A 121 26.13 15.93 -0.21
CA LYS A 121 27.60 15.79 -0.30
C LYS A 121 28.01 15.03 -1.55
N LEU A 122 27.35 13.91 -1.88
CA LEU A 122 27.62 13.14 -3.11
C LEU A 122 27.48 13.99 -4.37
N LEU A 123 26.40 14.77 -4.47
CA LEU A 123 26.16 15.68 -5.59
C LEU A 123 27.23 16.79 -5.65
N GLN A 124 27.70 17.29 -4.51
CA GLN A 124 28.81 18.25 -4.46
C GLN A 124 30.14 17.63 -4.93
N TYR A 125 30.42 16.37 -4.59
CA TYR A 125 31.60 15.66 -5.09
C TYR A 125 31.53 15.40 -6.60
N LEU A 126 30.32 15.15 -7.14
CA LEU A 126 30.12 15.08 -8.59
C LEU A 126 30.41 16.44 -9.26
N ASP A 127 29.96 17.56 -8.69
CA ASP A 127 30.31 18.88 -9.22
C ASP A 127 31.82 19.13 -9.24
N GLN A 128 32.54 18.67 -8.20
CA GLN A 128 34.01 18.73 -8.17
C GLN A 128 34.63 17.83 -9.24
N ALA A 129 34.15 16.60 -9.40
CA ALA A 129 34.62 15.69 -10.44
C ALA A 129 34.42 16.26 -11.85
N VAL A 130 33.27 16.89 -12.13
CA VAL A 130 32.99 17.60 -13.39
C VAL A 130 34.01 18.71 -13.64
N SER A 131 34.40 19.45 -12.59
CA SER A 131 35.36 20.55 -12.69
C SER A 131 36.80 20.09 -12.91
N HIS A 132 37.14 18.87 -12.50
CA HIS A 132 38.48 18.29 -12.62
C HIS A 132 38.69 17.52 -13.93
N ASP A 133 37.72 16.70 -14.34
CA ASP A 133 37.84 15.85 -15.53
C ASP A 133 36.47 15.55 -16.17
N THR A 134 36.00 16.51 -16.96
CA THR A 134 34.72 16.44 -17.68
C THR A 134 34.59 15.27 -18.67
N PRO A 135 35.57 15.00 -19.58
CA PRO A 135 35.39 13.98 -20.62
C PRO A 135 35.31 12.56 -20.07
N THR A 136 36.10 12.21 -19.04
CA THR A 136 36.04 10.86 -18.46
C THR A 136 34.74 10.63 -17.69
N LEU A 137 34.20 11.65 -17.03
CA LEU A 137 32.90 11.54 -16.36
C LEU A 137 31.76 11.35 -17.38
N GLU A 138 31.80 12.06 -18.52
CA GLU A 138 30.82 11.92 -19.59
C GLU A 138 30.80 10.52 -20.22
N GLU A 139 31.96 9.91 -20.43
CA GLU A 139 32.08 8.54 -20.96
C GLU A 139 31.54 7.48 -19.98
N ASN A 140 31.57 7.76 -18.68
CA ASN A 140 31.06 6.86 -17.64
C ASN A 140 29.54 6.95 -17.43
N ILE A 141 28.84 7.90 -18.06
CA ILE A 141 27.39 8.05 -17.92
C ILE A 141 26.68 7.25 -19.02
N MET A 142 26.01 6.16 -18.61
CA MET A 142 25.24 5.30 -19.52
C MET A 142 23.97 5.98 -20.08
N ASP A 143 23.25 6.73 -19.26
CA ASP A 143 22.02 7.44 -19.66
C ASP A 143 21.98 8.86 -19.04
N LYS A 144 22.21 9.87 -19.89
CA LYS A 144 22.24 11.28 -19.49
C LYS A 144 20.85 11.81 -19.08
N HIS A 145 19.77 11.30 -19.67
CA HIS A 145 18.40 11.75 -19.36
C HIS A 145 17.97 11.23 -18.00
N TYR A 146 18.19 9.93 -17.76
CA TYR A 146 17.91 9.32 -16.47
C TYR A 146 18.70 9.98 -15.35
N MET A 147 19.99 10.29 -15.57
CA MET A 147 20.81 11.00 -14.58
C MET A 147 20.33 12.43 -14.31
N ALA A 148 19.91 13.18 -15.34
CA ALA A 148 19.38 14.52 -15.16
C ALA A 148 18.10 14.50 -14.30
N HIS A 149 17.18 13.59 -14.64
CA HIS A 149 15.93 13.42 -13.90
C HIS A 149 16.18 12.93 -12.46
N LEU A 150 17.14 12.04 -12.26
CA LEU A 150 17.52 11.58 -10.92
C LEU A 150 17.97 12.75 -10.05
N VAL A 151 18.81 13.65 -10.57
CA VAL A 151 19.28 14.82 -9.83
C VAL A 151 18.11 15.77 -9.50
N GLU A 152 17.19 16.01 -10.42
CA GLU A 152 15.98 16.81 -10.19
C GLU A 152 15.12 16.24 -9.06
N VAL A 153 14.87 14.92 -9.07
CA VAL A 153 14.13 14.24 -8.01
C VAL A 153 14.84 14.36 -6.65
N GLN A 154 16.18 14.38 -6.62
CA GLN A 154 16.91 14.61 -5.36
C GLN A 154 16.83 16.07 -4.90
N HIS A 155 16.81 17.05 -5.81
CA HIS A 155 16.57 18.46 -5.45
C HIS A 155 15.15 18.68 -4.91
N GLU A 156 14.15 18.02 -5.49
CA GLU A 156 12.77 18.04 -4.96
C GLU A 156 12.66 17.43 -3.56
N ARG A 157 13.50 16.43 -3.26
CA ARG A 157 13.64 15.84 -1.91
C ARG A 157 14.41 16.74 -0.94
N GLY A 158 14.94 17.88 -1.40
CA GLY A 158 15.66 18.86 -0.58
C GLY A 158 17.18 18.68 -0.55
N ALA A 159 17.77 17.85 -1.43
CA ALA A 159 19.22 17.76 -1.55
C ALA A 159 19.78 19.00 -2.26
N THR A 160 21.01 19.40 -1.93
CA THR A 160 21.69 20.57 -2.50
C THR A 160 23.01 20.18 -3.17
N GLY A 161 23.43 20.90 -4.22
CA GLY A 161 24.63 20.57 -5.00
C GLY A 161 24.31 19.72 -6.24
N GLY A 162 25.29 19.43 -7.09
CA GLY A 162 25.08 18.71 -8.36
C GLY A 162 24.58 19.62 -9.49
N HIS A 163 24.70 20.94 -9.35
CA HIS A 163 24.18 21.90 -10.34
C HIS A 163 25.07 21.98 -11.58
N THR A 164 26.38 21.87 -11.40
CA THR A 164 27.35 21.84 -12.51
C THR A 164 27.23 20.52 -13.27
N PHE A 165 27.06 19.41 -12.54
CA PHE A 165 26.77 18.10 -13.11
C PHE A 165 25.44 18.06 -13.85
N HIS A 166 24.35 18.59 -13.28
CA HIS A 166 23.05 18.68 -13.95
C HIS A 166 23.11 19.54 -15.22
N SER A 167 23.81 20.69 -15.17
CA SER A 167 24.00 21.54 -16.35
C SER A 167 24.77 20.83 -17.47
N LEU A 168 25.75 19.98 -17.14
CA LEU A 168 26.46 19.16 -18.11
C LEU A 168 25.50 18.17 -18.80
N LEU A 169 24.67 17.49 -18.01
CA LEU A 169 23.71 16.52 -18.51
C LEU A 169 22.65 17.17 -19.39
N SER A 170 22.13 18.34 -19.00
CA SER A 170 21.13 19.08 -19.76
C SER A 170 21.69 19.76 -21.03
N SER A 171 22.98 20.11 -21.05
CA SER A 171 23.61 20.75 -22.21
C SER A 171 23.76 19.84 -23.43
N SER A 172 23.73 18.52 -23.23
CA SER A 172 23.84 17.51 -24.28
C SER A 172 22.48 16.98 -24.77
N LEU A 173 21.38 17.54 -24.26
CA LEU A 173 20.02 17.21 -24.65
C LEU A 173 19.49 18.21 -25.69
N PRO A 174 18.74 17.77 -26.72
CA PRO A 174 17.99 18.69 -27.56
C PRO A 174 16.99 19.48 -26.70
N PRO A 175 16.75 20.78 -26.97
CA PRO A 175 15.81 21.56 -26.19
C PRO A 175 14.40 21.00 -26.36
N ASP A 176 13.92 20.32 -25.32
CA ASP A 176 12.54 19.85 -25.25
C ASP A 176 11.59 21.04 -25.13
N ARG A 177 10.52 21.02 -25.93
CA ARG A 177 9.69 22.18 -26.24
C ARG A 177 8.57 22.44 -25.23
N ASP A 178 8.51 21.70 -24.13
CA ASP A 178 7.35 21.72 -23.23
C ASP A 178 7.66 22.11 -21.76
N ALA A 179 8.80 22.77 -21.50
CA ALA A 179 9.16 23.27 -20.17
C ALA A 179 9.03 24.81 -19.98
N ALA A 180 8.16 25.47 -20.76
CA ALA A 180 7.94 26.91 -20.69
C ALA A 180 6.59 27.31 -20.07
N GLU A 181 6.13 26.63 -19.00
CA GLU A 181 5.00 27.11 -18.19
C GLU A 181 5.24 26.99 -16.68
N THR A 182 6.39 27.41 -16.18
CA THR A 182 6.47 27.96 -14.81
C THR A 182 7.57 29.01 -14.73
N SER A 183 7.28 30.13 -14.07
CA SER A 183 8.22 31.20 -13.68
C SER A 183 8.61 32.31 -14.69
N LYS A 184 7.64 33.12 -15.15
CA LYS A 184 7.89 34.57 -15.42
C LYS A 184 6.69 35.45 -15.05
N ALA A 185 6.44 35.65 -13.76
CA ALA A 185 5.73 36.85 -13.30
C ALA A 185 6.72 38.02 -13.25
N LYS A 186 7.07 38.54 -14.43
CA LYS A 186 7.81 39.80 -14.55
C LYS A 186 6.81 40.92 -14.27
N VAL A 187 7.03 41.62 -13.16
CA VAL A 187 6.37 42.89 -12.85
C VAL A 187 6.69 43.88 -13.98
N THR A 188 5.73 44.10 -14.87
CA THR A 188 5.71 45.23 -15.80
C THR A 188 4.73 46.25 -15.28
N VAL A 189 5.29 47.32 -14.72
CA VAL A 189 4.62 48.59 -14.48
C VAL A 189 4.40 49.24 -15.84
N GLU A 190 3.17 49.21 -16.35
CA GLU A 190 2.70 50.18 -17.34
C GLU A 190 1.29 50.64 -16.99
N THR A 191 1.22 51.94 -16.71
CA THR A 191 0.01 52.74 -16.54
C THR A 191 -0.80 52.81 -17.83
N PRO A 192 -2.14 52.66 -17.76
CA PRO A 192 -3.02 53.36 -18.67
C PRO A 192 -3.68 54.52 -17.92
N HIS A 193 -3.19 55.73 -18.18
CA HIS A 193 -3.96 56.96 -17.94
C HIS A 193 -5.25 56.89 -18.77
N SER A 194 -6.35 56.49 -18.12
CA SER A 194 -7.68 56.94 -18.53
C SER A 194 -8.23 57.82 -17.41
N SER A 195 -8.19 59.12 -17.67
CA SER A 195 -8.77 60.15 -16.82
C SER A 195 -10.30 60.00 -16.80
N VAL A 196 -10.82 59.11 -15.97
CA VAL A 196 -12.22 59.15 -15.58
C VAL A 196 -12.32 60.19 -14.47
N LYS A 197 -12.79 61.38 -14.86
CA LYS A 197 -13.24 62.42 -13.93
C LYS A 197 -14.08 61.75 -12.83
N MET A 198 -13.64 61.87 -11.58
CA MET A 198 -14.46 61.61 -10.42
C MET A 198 -15.74 62.44 -10.54
N ARG A 199 -16.84 61.81 -10.97
CA ARG A 199 -18.16 62.34 -10.69
C ARG A 199 -18.37 62.20 -9.20
N ALA A 200 -18.69 63.33 -8.57
CA ALA A 200 -19.15 63.40 -7.20
C ALA A 200 -20.13 62.26 -6.89
N ALA A 201 -20.04 61.73 -5.67
CA ALA A 201 -21.03 60.83 -5.10
C ALA A 201 -22.43 61.41 -5.35
N SER A 202 -23.13 60.89 -6.37
CA SER A 202 -24.57 61.03 -6.47
C SER A 202 -25.12 60.40 -5.21
N GLN A 203 -25.71 61.23 -4.34
CA GLN A 203 -26.37 60.81 -3.11
C GLN A 203 -27.36 59.70 -3.46
N LEU A 204 -26.97 58.44 -3.23
CA LEU A 204 -27.86 57.28 -3.36
C LEU A 204 -28.87 57.36 -2.21
N PRO A 205 -30.16 57.04 -2.43
CA PRO A 205 -31.14 56.99 -1.35
C PRO A 205 -30.63 56.06 -0.24
N ALA A 206 -30.49 56.60 0.97
CA ALA A 206 -30.08 55.79 2.12
C ALA A 206 -31.26 54.89 2.50
N VAL A 207 -31.06 53.56 2.48
CA VAL A 207 -32.08 52.60 2.93
C VAL A 207 -32.35 52.85 4.42
N GLY A 208 -33.53 53.37 4.71
CA GLY A 208 -34.01 53.72 6.03
C GLY A 208 -34.56 52.50 6.78
N PRO A 209 -34.75 52.61 8.10
CA PRO A 209 -35.33 51.54 8.90
C PRO A 209 -36.80 51.25 8.56
N ASP A 210 -37.53 52.16 7.88
CA ASP A 210 -38.96 51.99 7.58
C ASP A 210 -39.26 51.71 6.09
N ASP A 211 -38.24 51.41 5.29
CA ASP A 211 -38.41 51.16 3.86
C ASP A 211 -39.10 49.81 3.58
N ASP A 212 -40.01 49.78 2.60
CA ASP A 212 -40.70 48.56 2.15
C ASP A 212 -39.73 47.67 1.34
N LEU A 213 -39.06 46.76 2.05
CA LEU A 213 -38.11 45.80 1.48
C LEU A 213 -38.78 44.81 0.50
N THR A 214 -40.08 44.52 0.67
CA THR A 214 -40.84 43.66 -0.25
C THR A 214 -41.06 44.39 -1.58
N GLY A 215 -41.48 45.66 -1.53
CA GLY A 215 -41.61 46.54 -2.69
C GLY A 215 -40.27 46.76 -3.40
N MET A 216 -39.19 46.97 -2.64
CA MET A 216 -37.83 47.08 -3.21
C MET A 216 -37.39 45.80 -3.92
N MET A 217 -37.66 44.62 -3.35
CA MET A 217 -37.34 43.34 -3.98
C MET A 217 -38.08 43.14 -5.31
N LEU A 218 -39.36 43.55 -5.37
CA LEU A 218 -40.15 43.52 -6.62
C LEU A 218 -39.66 44.54 -7.66
N GLN A 219 -39.06 45.66 -7.23
CA GLN A 219 -38.44 46.64 -8.14
C GLN A 219 -37.06 46.18 -8.66
N ILE A 220 -36.27 45.48 -7.83
CA ILE A 220 -34.98 44.92 -8.23
C ILE A 220 -35.19 43.73 -9.18
N PHE A 221 -36.21 42.90 -8.91
CA PHE A 221 -36.55 41.70 -9.68
C PHE A 221 -37.99 41.80 -10.23
N PRO A 222 -38.23 42.58 -11.29
CA PRO A 222 -39.58 42.76 -11.82
C PRO A 222 -40.13 41.46 -12.42
N MET A 223 -41.44 41.20 -12.21
CA MET A 223 -42.15 40.04 -12.75
C MET A 223 -42.60 40.25 -14.21
N LYS A 224 -42.78 41.50 -14.62
CA LYS A 224 -43.10 41.96 -15.98
C LYS A 224 -42.35 43.27 -16.24
N VAL A 225 -41.65 43.35 -17.36
CA VAL A 225 -40.94 44.58 -17.76
C VAL A 225 -41.98 45.55 -18.33
N ASP A 226 -42.53 46.43 -17.48
CA ASP A 226 -43.36 47.54 -17.96
C ASP A 226 -42.43 48.71 -18.39
N PRO A 227 -42.44 49.11 -19.68
CA PRO A 227 -41.55 50.17 -20.19
C PRO A 227 -41.93 51.59 -19.73
N ARG A 228 -42.88 51.75 -18.81
CA ARG A 228 -43.46 53.03 -18.38
C ARG A 228 -43.07 53.48 -16.97
N TRP A 229 -42.20 52.74 -16.27
CA TRP A 229 -41.80 53.06 -14.90
C TRP A 229 -40.52 53.92 -14.84
N HIS A 230 -40.62 55.13 -14.28
CA HIS A 230 -39.52 56.07 -14.08
C HIS A 230 -38.85 55.93 -12.69
N GLY A 231 -38.63 54.68 -12.23
CA GLY A 231 -37.93 54.41 -10.98
C GLY A 231 -36.40 54.41 -11.12
N PRO A 232 -35.63 54.51 -10.02
CA PRO A 232 -34.18 54.32 -10.06
C PRO A 232 -33.83 52.93 -10.61
N PRO A 233 -32.72 52.79 -11.36
CA PRO A 233 -32.37 51.51 -11.99
C PRO A 233 -32.18 50.40 -10.93
N PRO A 234 -32.57 49.15 -11.24
CA PRO A 234 -32.53 48.04 -10.28
C PRO A 234 -31.12 47.77 -9.74
N SER A 235 -30.09 48.08 -10.52
CA SER A 235 -28.69 48.02 -10.08
C SER A 235 -28.37 49.01 -8.97
N GLN A 236 -28.91 50.23 -8.99
CA GLN A 236 -28.70 51.23 -7.92
C GLN A 236 -29.42 50.84 -6.62
N LEU A 237 -30.65 50.33 -6.71
CA LEU A 237 -31.40 49.83 -5.56
C LEU A 237 -30.73 48.61 -4.93
N SER A 238 -30.28 47.65 -5.74
CA SER A 238 -29.54 46.49 -5.25
C SER A 238 -28.21 46.89 -4.60
N LEU A 239 -27.51 47.89 -5.14
CA LEU A 239 -26.25 48.38 -4.58
C LEU A 239 -26.48 49.11 -3.25
N ALA A 240 -27.54 49.92 -3.14
CA ALA A 240 -27.91 50.58 -1.90
C ALA A 240 -28.25 49.56 -0.80
N LEU A 241 -29.00 48.51 -1.14
CA LEU A 241 -29.31 47.40 -0.24
C LEU A 241 -28.06 46.62 0.18
N GLN A 242 -27.16 46.32 -0.77
CA GLN A 242 -25.89 45.64 -0.49
C GLN A 242 -24.96 46.48 0.41
N GLN A 243 -24.92 47.80 0.23
CA GLN A 243 -24.14 48.71 1.09
C GLN A 243 -24.74 48.79 2.50
N ALA A 244 -26.06 48.78 2.63
CA ALA A 244 -26.73 48.77 3.92
C ALA A 244 -26.49 47.45 4.68
N LEU A 245 -26.63 46.30 3.99
CA LEU A 245 -26.29 44.97 4.53
C LEU A 245 -24.82 44.87 4.91
N ALA A 246 -23.90 45.40 4.09
CA ALA A 246 -22.48 45.40 4.41
C ALA A 246 -22.17 46.20 5.68
N LYS A 247 -22.80 47.37 5.86
CA LYS A 247 -22.65 48.16 7.10
C LYS A 247 -23.16 47.40 8.33
N GLU A 248 -24.28 46.71 8.22
CA GLU A 248 -24.81 45.88 9.30
C GLU A 248 -23.92 44.67 9.60
N LEU A 249 -23.40 44.01 8.57
CA LEU A 249 -22.47 42.89 8.71
C LEU A 249 -21.17 43.31 9.41
N MET A 250 -20.67 44.52 9.12
CA MET A 250 -19.50 45.07 9.83
C MET A 250 -19.80 45.35 11.31
N ARG A 251 -21.02 45.77 11.68
CA ARG A 251 -21.44 45.91 13.09
C ARG A 251 -21.60 44.55 13.77
N ALA A 252 -22.17 43.57 13.08
CA ALA A 252 -22.30 42.20 13.58
C ALA A 252 -20.94 41.55 13.87
N LYS A 253 -19.92 41.80 13.03
CA LYS A 253 -18.53 41.38 13.29
C LYS A 253 -17.93 42.00 14.56
N GLN A 254 -18.40 43.19 14.95
CA GLN A 254 -17.97 43.87 16.17
C GLN A 254 -18.79 43.45 17.41
N GLY A 255 -19.63 42.42 17.30
CA GLY A 255 -20.46 41.90 18.39
C GLY A 255 -21.73 42.70 18.68
N GLN A 256 -22.02 43.75 17.90
CA GLN A 256 -23.23 44.55 18.02
C GLN A 256 -24.34 43.96 17.13
N ILE A 257 -25.04 42.95 17.65
CA ILE A 257 -26.13 42.26 16.93
C ILE A 257 -27.45 42.91 17.33
N GLN A 258 -28.16 43.50 16.36
CA GLN A 258 -29.51 44.05 16.57
C GLN A 258 -30.55 42.98 16.23
N GLN A 259 -31.46 42.67 17.17
CA GLN A 259 -32.63 41.86 16.86
C GLN A 259 -33.56 42.63 15.93
N GLY A 260 -34.00 42.01 14.83
CA GLY A 260 -34.83 42.69 13.82
C GLY A 260 -34.07 43.61 12.85
N GLY A 261 -32.75 43.41 12.73
CA GLY A 261 -31.89 44.10 11.77
C GLY A 261 -32.33 44.01 10.29
N LEU A 262 -31.72 44.82 9.43
CA LEU A 262 -32.03 44.89 7.99
C LEU A 262 -31.87 43.50 7.33
N ALA A 263 -30.85 42.72 7.71
CA ALA A 263 -30.64 41.35 7.24
C ALA A 263 -31.82 40.42 7.57
N PHE A 264 -32.38 40.51 8.78
CA PHE A 264 -33.51 39.67 9.19
C PHE A 264 -34.80 40.11 8.48
N ARG A 265 -35.04 41.42 8.36
CA ARG A 265 -36.22 41.96 7.67
C ARG A 265 -36.18 41.70 6.16
N LEU A 266 -35.00 41.76 5.55
CA LEU A 266 -34.82 41.37 4.15
C LEU A 266 -35.12 39.87 3.96
N LEU A 267 -34.63 39.03 4.86
CA LEU A 267 -34.89 37.59 4.83
C LEU A 267 -36.38 37.28 5.03
N GLN A 268 -37.06 38.01 5.92
CA GLN A 268 -38.52 37.94 6.10
C GLN A 268 -39.27 38.40 4.85
N ALA A 269 -38.82 39.47 4.18
CA ALA A 269 -39.43 39.95 2.94
C ALA A 269 -39.30 38.90 1.83
N ILE A 270 -38.13 38.25 1.68
CA ILE A 270 -37.94 37.14 0.74
C ILE A 270 -38.86 35.97 1.11
N ALA A 271 -38.92 35.57 2.38
CA ALA A 271 -39.81 34.51 2.83
C ALA A 271 -41.28 34.81 2.55
N ALA A 272 -41.74 36.05 2.80
CA ALA A 272 -43.09 36.48 2.50
C ALA A 272 -43.41 36.38 0.99
N LEU A 273 -42.46 36.79 0.14
CA LEU A 273 -42.58 36.67 -1.32
C LEU A 273 -42.66 35.20 -1.78
N LEU A 274 -41.90 34.30 -1.15
CA LEU A 274 -41.92 32.86 -1.44
C LEU A 274 -43.21 32.16 -0.97
N THR A 275 -43.88 32.70 0.05
CA THR A 275 -45.21 32.23 0.47
C THR A 275 -46.36 32.81 -0.33
N SER A 276 -46.10 33.77 -1.22
CA SER A 276 -47.12 34.43 -2.04
C SER A 276 -47.38 33.69 -3.37
N ALA A 277 -48.48 34.03 -4.06
CA ALA A 277 -48.77 33.53 -5.40
C ALA A 277 -47.71 33.91 -6.46
N HIS A 278 -46.75 34.78 -6.12
CA HIS A 278 -45.70 35.27 -7.02
C HIS A 278 -44.34 34.57 -6.81
N ALA A 279 -44.27 33.51 -5.99
CA ALA A 279 -43.04 32.80 -5.64
C ALA A 279 -42.25 32.25 -6.85
N GLY A 280 -42.92 31.59 -7.80
CA GLY A 280 -42.26 31.08 -9.01
C GLY A 280 -41.64 32.20 -9.88
N PRO A 281 -42.43 33.20 -10.32
CA PRO A 281 -41.93 34.32 -11.13
C PRO A 281 -40.77 35.09 -10.47
N ILE A 282 -40.80 35.31 -9.15
CA ILE A 282 -39.72 36.05 -8.48
C ILE A 282 -38.43 35.25 -8.41
N VAL A 283 -38.51 33.96 -8.11
CA VAL A 283 -37.33 33.09 -8.06
C VAL A 283 -36.69 32.96 -9.43
N LEU A 284 -37.49 32.89 -10.50
CA LEU A 284 -36.99 32.90 -11.88
C LEU A 284 -36.35 34.24 -12.25
N SER A 285 -36.97 35.37 -11.88
CA SER A 285 -36.39 36.70 -12.11
C SER A 285 -35.06 36.90 -11.36
N MET A 286 -34.97 36.37 -10.13
CA MET A 286 -33.74 36.33 -9.34
C MET A 286 -32.66 35.41 -9.96
N HIS A 287 -33.06 34.31 -10.58
CA HIS A 287 -32.16 33.39 -11.29
C HIS A 287 -31.62 34.01 -12.58
N HIS A 288 -32.47 34.65 -13.39
CA HIS A 288 -32.02 35.38 -14.59
C HIS A 288 -31.11 36.56 -14.22
N SER A 289 -31.47 37.34 -13.20
CA SER A 289 -30.69 38.46 -12.69
C SER A 289 -29.68 38.04 -11.60
N HIS A 290 -28.97 36.94 -11.83
CA HIS A 290 -28.03 36.34 -10.88
C HIS A 290 -26.91 37.29 -10.39
N ALA A 291 -26.50 38.25 -11.22
CA ALA A 291 -25.53 39.26 -10.85
C ALA A 291 -25.97 40.12 -9.65
N LEU A 292 -27.28 40.28 -9.45
CA LEU A 292 -27.87 41.06 -8.35
C LEU A 292 -28.30 40.19 -7.17
N SER A 293 -28.82 38.98 -7.44
CA SER A 293 -29.32 38.07 -6.39
C SER A 293 -28.20 37.33 -5.65
N CYS A 294 -27.15 36.88 -6.34
CA CYS A 294 -26.05 36.14 -5.71
C CYS A 294 -25.31 36.94 -4.63
N PRO A 295 -24.94 38.23 -4.83
CA PRO A 295 -24.28 38.99 -3.78
C PRO A 295 -25.18 39.22 -2.54
N LEU A 296 -26.48 39.44 -2.73
CA LEU A 296 -27.44 39.58 -1.62
C LEU A 296 -27.51 38.28 -0.80
N MET A 297 -27.63 37.14 -1.47
CA MET A 297 -27.66 35.83 -0.80
C MET A 297 -26.32 35.50 -0.10
N ARG A 298 -25.19 35.89 -0.67
CA ARG A 298 -23.87 35.75 -0.02
C ARG A 298 -23.77 36.61 1.24
N GLN A 299 -24.26 37.85 1.22
CA GLN A 299 -24.26 38.72 2.40
C GLN A 299 -25.16 38.18 3.52
N LEU A 300 -26.36 37.66 3.18
CA LEU A 300 -27.24 37.00 4.15
C LEU A 300 -26.61 35.73 4.73
N HIS A 301 -25.93 34.93 3.90
CA HIS A 301 -25.19 33.76 4.37
C HIS A 301 -24.04 34.12 5.32
N LEU A 302 -23.26 35.15 4.98
CA LEU A 302 -22.18 35.64 5.85
C LEU A 302 -22.73 36.16 7.19
N TYR A 303 -23.88 36.82 7.18
CA TYR A 303 -24.58 37.23 8.40
C TYR A 303 -25.02 36.01 9.23
N GLN A 304 -25.62 34.99 8.61
CA GLN A 304 -25.98 33.73 9.27
C GLN A 304 -24.78 33.04 9.95
N ARG A 305 -23.60 33.06 9.32
CA ARG A 305 -22.38 32.49 9.91
C ARG A 305 -21.92 33.23 11.16
N LEU A 306 -22.07 34.56 11.18
CA LEU A 306 -21.72 35.39 12.34
C LEU A 306 -22.74 35.25 13.48
N VAL A 307 -24.01 35.05 13.16
CA VAL A 307 -25.12 34.94 14.11
C VAL A 307 -25.64 33.50 14.21
N SER A 308 -24.73 32.52 14.17
CA SER A 308 -25.10 31.09 14.17
C SER A 308 -25.87 30.61 15.42
N GLN A 309 -25.84 31.39 16.51
CA GLN A 309 -26.61 31.13 17.74
C GLN A 309 -28.06 31.61 17.67
N ASP A 310 -28.43 32.44 16.69
CA ASP A 310 -29.81 32.88 16.47
C ASP A 310 -30.57 31.82 15.67
N VAL A 311 -31.32 31.00 16.40
CA VAL A 311 -32.14 29.91 15.86
C VAL A 311 -33.25 30.43 14.95
N ALA A 312 -33.81 31.61 15.23
CA ALA A 312 -34.89 32.19 14.44
C ALA A 312 -34.37 32.65 13.07
N PHE A 313 -33.22 33.33 13.03
CA PHE A 313 -32.58 33.72 11.77
C PHE A 313 -32.15 32.49 10.96
N SER A 314 -31.46 31.53 11.59
CA SER A 314 -30.89 30.37 10.90
C SER A 314 -31.96 29.45 10.31
N SER A 315 -33.07 29.23 11.03
CA SER A 315 -34.19 28.43 10.55
C SER A 315 -34.94 29.10 9.40
N LEU A 316 -35.17 30.43 9.48
CA LEU A 316 -35.78 31.20 8.40
C LEU A 316 -34.88 31.21 7.15
N PHE A 317 -33.57 31.32 7.32
CA PHE A 317 -32.60 31.31 6.22
C PHE A 317 -32.61 29.98 5.47
N LEU A 318 -32.60 28.88 6.21
CA LEU A 318 -32.74 27.54 5.64
C LEU A 318 -34.07 27.35 4.91
N LYS A 319 -35.19 27.79 5.52
CA LYS A 319 -36.50 27.73 4.89
C LYS A 319 -36.53 28.44 3.55
N VAL A 320 -36.01 29.67 3.48
CA VAL A 320 -35.90 30.45 2.24
C VAL A 320 -35.06 29.73 1.18
N ILE A 321 -33.89 29.17 1.55
CA ILE A 321 -33.05 28.42 0.61
C ILE A 321 -33.78 27.22 0.04
N LEU A 322 -34.43 26.41 0.89
CA LEU A 322 -35.13 25.20 0.46
C LEU A 322 -36.32 25.54 -0.44
N GLU A 323 -37.12 26.54 -0.08
CA GLU A 323 -38.25 26.99 -0.90
C GLU A 323 -37.79 27.52 -2.27
N MET A 324 -36.70 28.29 -2.34
CA MET A 324 -36.12 28.72 -3.62
C MET A 324 -35.60 27.54 -4.45
N LEU A 325 -34.97 26.54 -3.82
CA LEU A 325 -34.47 25.35 -4.51
C LEU A 325 -35.61 24.50 -5.07
N ILE A 326 -36.74 24.37 -4.37
CA ILE A 326 -37.94 23.67 -4.88
C ILE A 326 -38.41 24.27 -6.21
N TRP A 327 -38.42 25.59 -6.34
CA TRP A 327 -38.76 26.27 -7.60
C TRP A 327 -37.69 26.10 -8.68
N LEU A 328 -36.41 26.04 -8.32
CA LEU A 328 -35.28 25.93 -9.25
C LEU A 328 -34.92 24.50 -9.65
N ASP A 329 -35.39 23.47 -8.93
CA ASP A 329 -35.19 22.06 -9.26
C ASP A 329 -36.22 21.52 -10.28
N ASN A 330 -37.08 22.39 -10.83
CA ASN A 330 -37.92 22.06 -11.98
C ASN A 330 -37.02 21.77 -13.22
N PRO A 331 -37.22 20.63 -13.92
CA PRO A 331 -36.36 20.22 -15.04
C PRO A 331 -36.34 21.18 -16.23
N THR A 332 -37.24 22.15 -16.30
CA THR A 332 -37.31 23.17 -17.34
C THR A 332 -36.37 24.37 -17.12
N VAL A 333 -35.74 24.47 -15.94
CA VAL A 333 -34.89 25.61 -15.55
C VAL A 333 -33.41 25.27 -15.74
N GLU A 334 -32.72 26.04 -16.59
CA GLU A 334 -31.28 25.88 -16.85
C GLU A 334 -30.42 25.99 -15.58
N ALA A 335 -29.30 25.27 -15.55
CA ALA A 335 -28.34 25.35 -14.47
C ALA A 335 -27.73 26.77 -14.42
N GLY A 336 -28.03 27.51 -13.34
CA GLY A 336 -27.57 28.89 -13.15
C GLY A 336 -26.77 29.09 -11.87
N PRO A 337 -25.96 30.16 -11.78
CA PRO A 337 -25.07 30.42 -10.65
C PRO A 337 -25.80 30.65 -9.32
N LEU A 338 -27.07 31.08 -9.34
CA LEU A 338 -27.89 31.15 -8.12
C LEU A 338 -28.23 29.76 -7.59
N LYS A 339 -28.58 28.81 -8.48
CA LYS A 339 -28.93 27.42 -8.10
C LYS A 339 -27.73 26.71 -7.46
N THR A 340 -26.54 26.86 -8.04
CA THR A 340 -25.31 26.27 -7.47
C THR A 340 -24.94 26.89 -6.12
N LEU A 341 -25.08 28.22 -6.00
CA LEU A 341 -24.85 28.93 -4.74
C LEU A 341 -25.80 28.46 -3.62
N LEU A 342 -27.10 28.34 -3.90
CA LEU A 342 -28.09 27.88 -2.93
C LEU A 342 -27.87 26.42 -2.50
N LYS A 343 -27.50 25.53 -3.43
CA LYS A 343 -27.12 24.13 -3.10
C LYS A 343 -25.91 24.08 -2.17
N SER A 344 -24.92 24.96 -2.37
CA SER A 344 -23.76 25.04 -1.48
C SER A 344 -24.13 25.47 -0.05
N PHE A 345 -25.10 26.37 0.12
CA PHE A 345 -25.57 26.80 1.43
C PHE A 345 -26.41 25.73 2.15
N ALA A 346 -27.20 24.94 1.41
CA ALA A 346 -27.96 23.83 1.96
C ALA A 346 -27.03 22.70 2.47
N GLY A 347 -25.96 22.39 1.74
CA GLY A 347 -24.98 21.36 2.13
C GLY A 347 -24.11 21.71 3.34
N GLN A 348 -23.82 23.00 3.57
CA GLN A 348 -23.00 23.44 4.71
C GLN A 348 -23.75 23.51 6.04
N ASN A 349 -25.08 23.65 6.01
CA ASN A 349 -25.91 23.75 7.20
C ASN A 349 -26.50 22.39 7.65
N SER A 350 -26.58 21.40 6.74
CA SER A 350 -27.05 20.04 7.05
C SER A 350 -26.07 19.24 7.93
N SER A 351 -24.78 19.56 7.91
CA SER A 351 -23.75 18.88 8.70
C SER A 351 -23.82 19.16 10.22
N LYS A 352 -24.49 20.24 10.64
CA LYS A 352 -24.58 20.63 12.07
C LYS A 352 -25.90 20.27 12.75
N GLN A 353 -26.93 19.82 12.02
CA GLN A 353 -28.28 19.56 12.56
C GLN A 353 -28.76 18.10 12.48
N ARG A 354 -28.01 17.17 11.90
CA ARG A 354 -28.28 15.74 12.06
C ARG A 354 -27.31 15.13 13.06
N HIS A 355 -27.79 14.88 14.27
CA HIS A 355 -27.31 13.72 15.03
C HIS A 355 -27.70 12.46 14.26
N ASN A 356 -26.94 12.16 13.21
CA ASN A 356 -26.97 10.87 12.55
C ASN A 356 -25.75 10.13 13.10
N ASP A 357 -25.94 9.23 14.06
CA ASP A 357 -24.85 8.39 14.55
C ASP A 357 -24.16 7.68 13.37
N VAL A 358 -22.85 7.42 13.49
CA VAL A 358 -22.02 6.79 12.45
C VAL A 358 -22.71 5.58 11.79
N ARG A 359 -23.42 4.76 12.58
CA ARG A 359 -24.22 3.60 12.11
C ARG A 359 -25.26 3.99 11.05
N THR A 360 -25.98 5.10 11.25
CA THR A 360 -26.99 5.58 10.28
C THR A 360 -26.35 6.04 8.97
N GLY A 361 -25.13 6.59 9.04
CA GLY A 361 -24.33 6.91 7.86
C GLY A 361 -23.94 5.66 7.05
N PHE A 362 -23.49 4.60 7.72
CA PHE A 362 -23.20 3.31 7.07
C PHE A 362 -24.44 2.67 6.43
N LEU A 363 -25.62 2.77 7.06
CA LEU A 363 -26.87 2.29 6.45
C LEU A 363 -27.21 3.06 5.17
N GLN A 364 -27.10 4.39 5.20
CA GLN A 364 -27.33 5.21 4.01
C GLN A 364 -26.34 4.91 2.88
N LEU A 365 -25.08 4.65 3.23
CA LEU A 365 -24.06 4.21 2.27
C LEU A 365 -24.41 2.87 1.64
N SER A 366 -24.81 1.88 2.47
CA SER A 366 -25.20 0.56 1.96
C SER A 366 -26.39 0.64 1.00
N GLU A 367 -27.37 1.49 1.30
CA GLU A 367 -28.53 1.71 0.43
C GLU A 367 -28.13 2.45 -0.86
N ALA A 368 -27.30 3.49 -0.75
CA ALA A 368 -26.81 4.24 -1.91
C ALA A 368 -26.01 3.35 -2.88
N LEU A 369 -25.16 2.47 -2.34
CA LEU A 369 -24.39 1.50 -3.12
C LEU A 369 -25.31 0.46 -3.78
N ALA A 370 -26.31 -0.06 -3.06
CA ALA A 370 -27.27 -1.01 -3.62
C ALA A 370 -28.08 -0.43 -4.79
N TYR A 371 -28.44 0.85 -4.73
CA TYR A 371 -29.22 1.53 -5.78
C TYR A 371 -28.38 2.37 -6.76
N ARG A 372 -27.04 2.27 -6.73
CA ARG A 372 -26.10 3.07 -7.54
C ARG A 372 -26.42 4.59 -7.54
N ARG A 373 -26.70 5.13 -6.37
CA ARG A 373 -26.90 6.57 -6.14
C ARG A 373 -25.58 7.26 -5.83
N ASP A 374 -25.60 8.60 -5.70
CA ASP A 374 -24.44 9.37 -5.26
C ASP A 374 -24.02 8.95 -3.84
N VAL A 375 -22.82 8.36 -3.75
CA VAL A 375 -22.22 7.83 -2.52
C VAL A 375 -21.32 8.86 -1.83
N GLU A 376 -20.87 9.90 -2.55
CA GLU A 376 -19.81 10.78 -2.05
C GLU A 376 -20.27 11.65 -0.88
N GLY A 377 -21.49 12.20 -0.94
CA GLY A 377 -22.05 13.04 0.12
C GLY A 377 -22.14 12.32 1.47
N PRO A 378 -22.85 11.16 1.53
CA PRO A 378 -22.90 10.34 2.74
C PRO A 378 -21.53 9.84 3.20
N LEU A 379 -20.61 9.52 2.26
CA LEU A 379 -19.29 8.98 2.58
C LEU A 379 -18.41 10.02 3.27
N ARG A 380 -18.35 11.24 2.73
CA ARG A 380 -17.62 12.35 3.36
C ARG A 380 -18.19 12.71 4.73
N ALA A 381 -19.50 12.58 4.94
CA ALA A 381 -20.10 12.77 6.25
C ALA A 381 -19.64 11.71 7.26
N VAL A 382 -19.60 10.43 6.88
CA VAL A 382 -19.09 9.34 7.74
C VAL A 382 -17.61 9.54 8.07
N ILE A 383 -16.79 9.88 7.09
CA ILE A 383 -15.36 10.17 7.29
C ILE A 383 -15.17 11.34 8.25
N ALA A 384 -15.95 12.41 8.10
CA ALA A 384 -15.87 13.57 9.00
C ALA A 384 -16.26 13.22 10.44
N MET A 385 -17.28 12.38 10.64
CA MET A 385 -17.70 11.92 11.98
C MET A 385 -16.62 11.03 12.63
N LEU A 386 -16.04 10.09 11.88
CA LEU A 386 -14.95 9.25 12.37
C LEU A 386 -13.70 10.08 12.73
N LYS A 387 -13.35 11.08 11.90
CA LYS A 387 -12.25 12.02 12.20
C LYS A 387 -12.52 12.90 13.42
N ALA A 388 -13.79 13.23 13.68
CA ALA A 388 -14.20 13.97 14.86
C ALA A 388 -14.12 13.13 16.16
N GLY A 389 -13.87 11.81 16.05
CA GLY A 389 -13.76 10.90 17.18
C GLY A 389 -15.08 10.24 17.59
N ASP A 390 -16.12 10.30 16.76
CA ASP A 390 -17.38 9.62 17.03
C ASP A 390 -17.21 8.10 17.03
N ARG A 391 -17.86 7.40 17.96
CA ARG A 391 -17.73 5.94 18.08
C ARG A 391 -18.33 5.23 16.87
N CYS A 392 -17.57 4.31 16.28
CA CYS A 392 -18.08 3.43 15.23
C CYS A 392 -18.99 2.36 15.83
N ASN A 393 -20.30 2.62 15.85
CA ASN A 393 -21.33 1.71 16.37
C ASN A 393 -21.94 0.80 15.28
N ALA A 394 -21.31 0.72 14.11
CA ALA A 394 -21.77 -0.10 12.99
C ALA A 394 -21.33 -1.56 13.16
N GLU A 395 -22.18 -2.50 12.72
CA GLU A 395 -21.86 -3.93 12.72
C GLU A 395 -20.78 -4.24 11.69
N ALA A 396 -19.89 -5.20 11.99
CA ALA A 396 -18.79 -5.57 11.10
C ALA A 396 -19.29 -6.02 9.71
N GLU A 397 -20.44 -6.70 9.64
CA GLU A 397 -21.06 -7.10 8.37
C GLU A 397 -21.51 -5.90 7.52
N LEU A 398 -22.07 -4.86 8.15
CA LEU A 398 -22.50 -3.65 7.46
C LEU A 398 -21.29 -2.87 6.93
N ILE A 399 -20.24 -2.76 7.74
CA ILE A 399 -18.99 -2.11 7.35
C ILE A 399 -18.35 -2.87 6.17
N GLY A 400 -18.28 -4.22 6.27
CA GLY A 400 -17.78 -5.07 5.20
C GLY A 400 -18.52 -4.88 3.88
N LYS A 401 -19.86 -4.87 3.91
CA LYS A 401 -20.70 -4.61 2.71
C LYS A 401 -20.43 -3.24 2.09
N VAL A 402 -20.25 -2.20 2.91
CA VAL A 402 -19.96 -0.85 2.41
C VAL A 402 -18.58 -0.79 1.78
N LEU A 403 -17.55 -1.34 2.45
CA LEU A 403 -16.19 -1.39 1.90
C LEU A 403 -16.14 -2.18 0.59
N GLN A 404 -16.84 -3.31 0.52
CA GLN A 404 -16.96 -4.09 -0.69
C GLN A 404 -17.61 -3.29 -1.83
N GLY A 405 -18.75 -2.63 -1.59
CA GLY A 405 -19.39 -1.79 -2.61
C GLY A 405 -18.50 -0.61 -3.06
N LEU A 406 -17.68 -0.07 -2.16
CA LEU A 406 -16.69 0.96 -2.51
C LEU A 406 -15.54 0.40 -3.36
N MET A 407 -15.12 -0.86 -3.12
CA MET A 407 -14.15 -1.57 -3.97
C MET A 407 -14.71 -1.80 -5.37
N GLU A 408 -15.98 -2.21 -5.50
CA GLU A 408 -16.65 -2.41 -6.79
C GLU A 408 -16.77 -1.13 -7.60
N VAL A 409 -17.08 0.00 -6.94
CA VAL A 409 -17.23 1.31 -7.56
C VAL A 409 -15.86 2.04 -7.72
N ARG A 410 -14.77 1.47 -7.18
CA ARG A 410 -13.42 2.06 -7.15
C ARG A 410 -13.40 3.48 -6.58
N SER A 411 -14.02 3.65 -5.42
CA SER A 411 -14.08 4.95 -4.76
C SER A 411 -12.68 5.45 -4.36
N PRO A 412 -12.32 6.71 -4.64
CA PRO A 412 -11.04 7.29 -4.20
C PRO A 412 -10.96 7.47 -2.67
N PHE A 413 -12.09 7.35 -1.97
CA PHE A 413 -12.19 7.49 -0.52
C PHE A 413 -12.10 6.14 0.23
N LEU A 414 -11.89 5.03 -0.48
CA LEU A 414 -11.80 3.70 0.12
C LEU A 414 -10.66 3.62 1.14
N GLU A 415 -9.46 4.03 0.72
CA GLU A 415 -8.26 3.99 1.57
C GLU A 415 -8.40 4.88 2.81
N GLU A 416 -8.95 6.09 2.63
CA GLU A 416 -9.19 7.02 3.72
C GLU A 416 -10.17 6.42 4.75
N LEU A 417 -11.31 5.86 4.30
CA LEU A 417 -12.26 5.22 5.19
C LEU A 417 -11.66 3.99 5.88
N LEU A 418 -10.93 3.15 5.13
CA LEU A 418 -10.28 1.95 5.66
C LEU A 418 -9.27 2.32 6.75
N SER A 419 -8.43 3.33 6.53
CA SER A 419 -7.46 3.82 7.52
C SER A 419 -8.12 4.30 8.82
N LEU A 420 -9.25 5.01 8.71
CA LEU A 420 -10.02 5.46 9.87
C LEU A 420 -10.66 4.29 10.61
N LEU A 421 -11.16 3.29 9.90
CA LEU A 421 -11.72 2.09 10.51
C LEU A 421 -10.66 1.24 11.21
N MET A 422 -9.45 1.12 10.65
CA MET A 422 -8.35 0.39 11.29
C MET A 422 -7.86 1.13 12.53
N THR A 423 -7.70 2.46 12.46
CA THR A 423 -7.27 3.26 13.63
C THR A 423 -8.31 3.31 14.75
N VAL A 424 -9.60 3.36 14.42
CA VAL A 424 -10.68 3.28 15.43
C VAL A 424 -10.82 1.86 15.96
N GLY A 425 -10.73 0.84 15.10
CA GLY A 425 -10.91 -0.56 15.47
C GLY A 425 -9.79 -1.10 16.35
N THR A 426 -8.53 -0.71 16.10
CA THR A 426 -7.37 -1.12 16.91
C THR A 426 -7.44 -0.62 18.36
N GLN A 427 -8.19 0.44 18.66
CA GLN A 427 -8.41 0.90 20.04
C GLN A 427 -9.09 -0.17 20.92
N ASN A 428 -9.88 -1.05 20.31
CA ASN A 428 -10.57 -2.16 20.98
C ASN A 428 -9.85 -3.51 20.81
N GLY A 429 -8.66 -3.53 20.21
CA GLY A 429 -7.88 -4.72 19.87
C GLY A 429 -7.74 -4.94 18.36
N THR A 430 -6.69 -5.66 17.94
CA THR A 430 -6.36 -5.88 16.52
C THR A 430 -7.18 -6.98 15.85
N ALA A 431 -7.80 -7.88 16.63
CA ALA A 431 -8.53 -9.03 16.08
C ALA A 431 -9.74 -8.67 15.21
N GLY A 432 -10.52 -7.65 15.59
CA GLY A 432 -11.65 -7.19 14.78
C GLY A 432 -11.23 -6.64 13.41
N PRO A 433 -10.32 -5.64 13.37
CA PRO A 433 -9.73 -5.14 12.13
C PRO A 433 -9.15 -6.23 11.23
N VAL A 434 -8.31 -7.11 11.78
CA VAL A 434 -7.68 -8.20 11.03
C VAL A 434 -8.75 -9.15 10.45
N ALA A 435 -9.73 -9.57 11.26
CA ALA A 435 -10.79 -10.44 10.79
C ALA A 435 -11.62 -9.81 9.66
N MET A 436 -11.86 -8.49 9.71
CA MET A 436 -12.57 -7.78 8.66
C MET A 436 -11.80 -7.79 7.34
N VAL A 437 -10.50 -7.47 7.38
CA VAL A 437 -9.65 -7.45 6.18
C VAL A 437 -9.53 -8.85 5.56
N ILE A 438 -9.34 -9.89 6.38
CA ILE A 438 -9.32 -11.27 5.88
C ILE A 438 -10.65 -11.67 5.26
N SER A 439 -11.78 -11.25 5.87
CA SER A 439 -13.11 -11.54 5.31
C SER A 439 -13.30 -10.91 3.94
N LEU A 440 -12.82 -9.67 3.75
CA LEU A 440 -12.87 -8.98 2.46
C LEU A 440 -12.01 -9.69 1.40
N LEU A 441 -10.79 -10.13 1.75
CA LEU A 441 -9.92 -10.88 0.83
C LEU A 441 -10.50 -12.25 0.44
N LEU A 442 -11.06 -12.98 1.41
CA LEU A 442 -11.73 -14.25 1.14
C LEU A 442 -12.94 -14.04 0.21
N GLN A 443 -13.74 -13.01 0.45
CA GLN A 443 -14.89 -12.70 -0.37
C GLN A 443 -14.51 -12.26 -1.79
N GLU A 444 -13.46 -11.45 -1.95
CA GLU A 444 -12.89 -11.09 -3.27
C GLU A 444 -12.46 -12.35 -4.04
N SER A 445 -11.86 -13.33 -3.37
CA SER A 445 -11.45 -14.60 -3.97
C SER A 445 -12.63 -15.51 -4.36
N GLU A 446 -13.74 -15.48 -3.60
CA GLU A 446 -14.95 -16.24 -3.89
C GLU A 446 -15.78 -15.62 -5.03
N GLU A 447 -15.87 -14.30 -5.11
CA GLU A 447 -16.59 -13.59 -6.17
C GLU A 447 -15.90 -13.70 -7.54
N GLN A 448 -14.57 -13.82 -7.53
CA GLN A 448 -13.80 -14.12 -8.73
C GLN A 448 -14.14 -15.51 -9.30
N ALA A 449 -14.50 -16.49 -8.44
CA ALA A 449 -14.96 -17.82 -8.86
C ALA A 449 -16.26 -17.73 -9.66
N VAL A 450 -17.23 -16.97 -9.15
CA VAL A 450 -18.58 -16.88 -9.73
C VAL A 450 -18.57 -16.14 -11.06
N LYS A 451 -17.73 -15.11 -11.22
CA LYS A 451 -17.58 -14.39 -12.50
C LYS A 451 -16.86 -15.21 -13.57
N MET A 452 -15.88 -16.03 -13.20
CA MET A 452 -15.15 -16.89 -14.14
C MET A 452 -15.98 -18.05 -14.70
N GLU A 453 -17.03 -18.50 -14.00
CA GLU A 453 -17.96 -19.52 -14.54
C GLU A 453 -18.89 -18.98 -15.64
N VAL A 454 -19.11 -17.66 -15.68
CA VAL A 454 -20.02 -17.00 -16.64
C VAL A 454 -19.28 -16.49 -17.89
N ASP A 455 -18.05 -16.01 -17.74
CA ASP A 455 -17.26 -15.41 -18.83
C ASP A 455 -16.06 -16.29 -19.22
N SER A 456 -16.31 -17.40 -19.89
CA SER A 456 -15.23 -18.28 -20.40
C SER A 456 -14.51 -17.75 -21.65
N ASN A 457 -14.80 -16.51 -22.07
CA ASN A 457 -14.16 -15.83 -23.20
C ASN A 457 -13.94 -14.35 -22.86
N ASN A 458 -12.93 -14.02 -22.05
CA ASN A 458 -12.14 -12.80 -22.20
C ASN A 458 -10.93 -12.81 -21.26
N SER A 459 -9.74 -12.72 -21.85
CA SER A 459 -8.47 -12.44 -21.19
C SER A 459 -8.44 -10.98 -20.72
N GLU A 460 -9.09 -10.66 -19.60
CA GLU A 460 -8.83 -9.42 -18.85
C GLU A 460 -8.20 -9.74 -17.49
N VAL A 461 -7.00 -10.32 -17.51
CA VAL A 461 -6.02 -10.09 -16.43
C VAL A 461 -5.72 -8.60 -16.46
N THR A 462 -6.27 -7.76 -15.56
CA THR A 462 -5.68 -6.47 -15.08
C THR A 462 -6.62 -5.50 -14.32
N LYS A 463 -7.91 -5.76 -14.10
CA LYS A 463 -8.80 -4.70 -13.57
C LYS A 463 -9.39 -4.88 -12.16
N SER A 464 -9.16 -6.01 -11.49
CA SER A 464 -9.75 -6.31 -10.16
C SER A 464 -8.75 -6.46 -9.01
N GLY A 465 -7.43 -6.37 -9.24
CA GLY A 465 -6.41 -6.68 -8.23
C GLY A 465 -5.82 -5.50 -7.44
N LEU A 466 -6.28 -4.26 -7.67
CA LEU A 466 -5.74 -3.08 -6.98
C LEU A 466 -6.19 -3.04 -5.50
N SER A 467 -7.40 -3.48 -5.22
CA SER A 467 -7.97 -3.46 -3.86
C SER A 467 -7.38 -4.55 -2.97
N SER A 468 -7.08 -5.73 -3.51
CA SER A 468 -6.44 -6.83 -2.77
C SER A 468 -5.03 -6.46 -2.31
N GLY A 469 -4.26 -5.71 -3.11
CA GLY A 469 -2.95 -5.19 -2.69
C GLY A 469 -3.06 -4.28 -1.46
N LEU A 470 -3.98 -3.32 -1.49
CA LEU A 470 -4.26 -2.43 -0.34
C LEU A 470 -4.64 -3.24 0.91
N LEU A 471 -5.51 -4.24 0.78
CA LEU A 471 -5.91 -5.09 1.91
C LEU A 471 -4.74 -5.89 2.47
N VAL A 472 -3.83 -6.36 1.62
CA VAL A 472 -2.60 -7.05 2.04
C VAL A 472 -1.65 -6.11 2.79
N ASP A 473 -1.47 -4.87 2.33
CA ASP A 473 -0.64 -3.87 3.01
C ASP A 473 -1.18 -3.59 4.43
N TRP A 474 -2.50 -3.50 4.58
CA TRP A 474 -3.13 -3.37 5.89
C TRP A 474 -2.97 -4.62 6.76
N LEU A 475 -2.99 -5.83 6.19
CA LEU A 475 -2.70 -7.04 6.96
C LEU A 475 -1.27 -7.05 7.47
N GLU A 476 -0.27 -6.70 6.65
CA GLU A 476 1.13 -6.62 7.09
C GLU A 476 1.30 -5.58 8.21
N HIS A 477 0.58 -4.45 8.11
CA HIS A 477 0.61 -3.42 9.15
C HIS A 477 -0.08 -3.85 10.47
N LEU A 478 -1.18 -4.60 10.39
CA LEU A 478 -1.99 -5.01 11.55
C LEU A 478 -1.47 -6.28 12.23
N ASP A 479 -0.92 -7.23 11.48
CA ASP A 479 -0.33 -8.47 11.97
C ASP A 479 0.97 -8.83 11.21
N PRO A 480 2.14 -8.41 11.71
CA PRO A 480 3.42 -8.67 11.04
C PRO A 480 3.83 -10.15 11.02
N GLU A 481 3.23 -11.01 11.86
CA GLU A 481 3.50 -12.45 11.87
C GLU A 481 2.46 -13.27 11.10
N VAL A 482 1.50 -12.62 10.44
CA VAL A 482 0.45 -13.19 9.56
C VAL A 482 -0.54 -14.16 10.23
N THR A 483 -0.18 -14.79 11.35
CA THR A 483 -0.93 -15.85 12.04
C THR A 483 -1.07 -15.62 13.55
N SER A 484 -0.74 -14.43 14.05
CA SER A 484 -0.65 -14.17 15.49
C SER A 484 -1.98 -13.77 16.12
N VAL A 485 -2.88 -13.13 15.36
CA VAL A 485 -4.07 -12.48 15.91
C VAL A 485 -5.31 -13.37 15.85
N CYS A 486 -5.58 -14.03 14.71
CA CYS A 486 -6.76 -14.87 14.50
C CYS A 486 -6.40 -16.12 13.68
N PRO A 487 -5.73 -17.10 14.29
CA PRO A 487 -5.05 -18.20 13.59
C PRO A 487 -5.99 -19.03 12.70
N ASP A 488 -7.23 -19.30 13.13
CA ASP A 488 -8.18 -20.09 12.35
C ASP A 488 -8.54 -19.42 11.02
N LEU A 489 -8.81 -18.11 11.05
CA LEU A 489 -9.19 -17.34 9.87
C LEU A 489 -7.97 -17.07 8.97
N GLN A 490 -6.81 -16.83 9.57
CA GLN A 490 -5.55 -16.63 8.85
C GLN A 490 -5.08 -17.91 8.16
N GLN A 491 -5.18 -19.07 8.82
CA GLN A 491 -4.89 -20.35 8.19
C GLN A 491 -5.88 -20.67 7.07
N LYS A 492 -7.15 -20.28 7.21
CA LYS A 492 -8.13 -20.36 6.11
C LYS A 492 -7.72 -19.47 4.94
N LEU A 493 -7.27 -18.24 5.15
CA LEU A 493 -6.79 -17.35 4.08
C LEU A 493 -5.59 -17.95 3.33
N LEU A 494 -4.63 -18.49 4.07
CA LEU A 494 -3.38 -19.01 3.54
C LEU A 494 -3.53 -20.36 2.83
N PHE A 495 -4.35 -21.25 3.38
CA PHE A 495 -4.34 -22.66 2.96
C PHE A 495 -5.71 -23.22 2.57
N ALA A 496 -6.79 -22.44 2.58
CA ALA A 496 -8.07 -22.97 2.09
C ALA A 496 -8.02 -23.20 0.58
N LEU A 497 -8.55 -24.35 0.16
CA LEU A 497 -8.78 -24.69 -1.23
C LEU A 497 -9.77 -23.69 -1.81
N ASN A 498 -9.30 -22.89 -2.77
CA ASN A 498 -10.18 -21.96 -3.46
C ASN A 498 -11.10 -22.73 -4.42
N ARG A 499 -12.36 -22.32 -4.50
CA ARG A 499 -13.31 -22.86 -5.48
C ARG A 499 -13.09 -22.25 -6.88
N ALA A 500 -12.56 -21.03 -6.94
CA ALA A 500 -12.12 -20.41 -8.18
C ALA A 500 -10.89 -21.13 -8.75
N ARG A 501 -10.80 -21.25 -10.08
CA ARG A 501 -9.63 -21.81 -10.74
C ARG A 501 -8.38 -20.98 -10.43
N GLY A 502 -7.43 -21.57 -9.72
CA GLY A 502 -6.10 -21.01 -9.46
C GLY A 502 -5.89 -20.41 -8.07
N THR A 503 -4.63 -20.32 -7.69
CA THR A 503 -4.18 -19.71 -6.43
C THR A 503 -4.38 -18.19 -6.47
N PRO A 504 -5.03 -17.56 -5.48
CA PRO A 504 -5.18 -16.11 -5.44
C PRO A 504 -3.81 -15.42 -5.41
N ALA A 505 -3.69 -14.30 -6.13
CA ALA A 505 -2.41 -13.61 -6.36
C ALA A 505 -1.70 -13.16 -5.07
N TYR A 506 -2.45 -12.88 -4.01
CA TYR A 506 -1.89 -12.48 -2.71
C TYR A 506 -1.26 -13.64 -1.92
N ARG A 507 -1.66 -14.89 -2.18
CA ARG A 507 -1.29 -16.03 -1.31
C ARG A 507 0.21 -16.34 -1.33
N PRO A 508 0.92 -16.40 -2.47
CA PRO A 508 2.36 -16.63 -2.48
C PRO A 508 3.13 -15.58 -1.68
N TYR A 509 2.70 -14.31 -1.75
CA TYR A 509 3.28 -13.22 -0.98
C TYR A 509 3.06 -13.38 0.52
N LEU A 510 1.82 -13.65 0.96
CA LEU A 510 1.53 -13.89 2.38
C LEU A 510 2.28 -15.12 2.95
N LEU A 511 2.44 -16.19 2.15
CA LEU A 511 3.23 -17.36 2.55
C LEU A 511 4.73 -17.02 2.67
N ALA A 512 5.25 -16.14 1.81
CA ALA A 512 6.63 -15.65 1.93
C ALA A 512 6.82 -14.79 3.18
N LEU A 513 5.87 -13.90 3.51
CA LEU A 513 5.86 -13.13 4.75
C LEU A 513 5.86 -14.07 5.97
N LEU A 514 4.93 -15.04 6.00
CA LEU A 514 4.87 -16.05 7.06
C LEU A 514 6.19 -16.80 7.23
N THR A 515 6.84 -17.18 6.13
CA THR A 515 8.09 -17.97 6.14
C THR A 515 9.30 -17.15 6.61
N HIS A 516 9.37 -15.86 6.28
CA HIS A 516 10.57 -15.05 6.50
C HIS A 516 10.48 -14.07 7.67
N GLN A 517 9.28 -13.56 7.99
CA GLN A 517 9.08 -12.53 9.02
C GLN A 517 8.57 -13.10 10.36
N SER A 518 7.99 -14.29 10.38
CA SER A 518 7.44 -14.88 11.61
C SER A 518 8.50 -15.45 12.54
N ASN A 519 8.14 -15.58 13.82
CA ASN A 519 8.94 -16.27 14.80
C ASN A 519 8.94 -17.80 14.59
N TRP A 520 9.99 -18.48 15.06
CA TRP A 520 10.08 -19.94 14.92
C TRP A 520 8.94 -20.68 15.65
N SER A 521 8.48 -20.15 16.78
CA SER A 521 7.36 -20.73 17.53
C SER A 521 6.04 -20.65 16.77
N THR A 522 5.75 -19.50 16.14
CA THR A 522 4.53 -19.31 15.34
C THR A 522 4.59 -20.15 14.06
N LEU A 523 5.76 -20.23 13.42
CA LEU A 523 5.98 -21.11 12.27
C LEU A 523 5.75 -22.59 12.63
N LEU A 524 6.32 -23.09 13.72
CA LEU A 524 6.13 -24.47 14.17
C LEU A 524 4.68 -24.76 14.59
N GLN A 525 4.01 -23.82 15.25
CA GLN A 525 2.57 -23.93 15.56
C GLN A 525 1.74 -24.00 14.29
N CYS A 526 2.05 -23.18 13.28
CA CYS A 526 1.40 -23.21 11.99
C CYS A 526 1.63 -24.55 11.27
N ILE A 527 2.84 -25.09 11.27
CA ILE A 527 3.15 -26.40 10.70
C ILE A 527 2.37 -27.52 11.42
N GLY A 528 2.35 -27.50 12.76
CA GLY A 528 1.58 -28.47 13.54
C GLY A 528 0.08 -28.41 13.27
N ALA A 529 -0.48 -27.20 13.18
CA ALA A 529 -1.89 -27.01 12.82
C ALA A 529 -2.18 -27.47 11.37
N LEU A 530 -1.27 -27.14 10.43
CA LEU A 530 -1.32 -27.52 9.02
C LEU A 530 -1.15 -29.02 8.78
N LEU A 531 -0.61 -29.79 9.71
CA LEU A 531 -0.48 -31.25 9.63
C LEU A 531 -1.47 -31.98 10.56
N SER A 532 -2.23 -31.25 11.39
CA SER A 532 -3.26 -31.83 12.26
C SER A 532 -4.51 -32.25 11.48
N LYS A 533 -5.15 -33.36 11.86
CA LYS A 533 -6.34 -33.91 11.18
C LYS A 533 -7.64 -33.13 11.43
N ARG A 534 -7.64 -32.12 12.30
CA ARG A 534 -8.86 -31.38 12.69
C ARG A 534 -8.88 -30.02 12.00
N ARG A 535 -9.74 -29.84 10.98
CA ARG A 535 -9.93 -28.56 10.28
C ARG A 535 -11.37 -28.39 9.83
N ASP A 536 -11.85 -27.15 9.87
CA ASP A 536 -13.21 -26.77 9.44
C ASP A 536 -13.29 -26.45 7.94
N TYR A 537 -12.17 -26.48 7.22
CA TYR A 537 -12.09 -26.16 5.79
C TYR A 537 -11.21 -27.17 5.02
N LYS A 538 -11.40 -27.24 3.70
CA LYS A 538 -10.58 -28.08 2.81
C LYS A 538 -9.26 -27.39 2.53
N LEU A 539 -8.15 -28.11 2.68
CA LEU A 539 -6.82 -27.59 2.42
C LEU A 539 -6.50 -27.56 0.92
N ASP A 540 -5.80 -26.53 0.48
CA ASP A 540 -5.05 -26.49 -0.77
C ASP A 540 -3.70 -27.21 -0.59
N PRO A 541 -3.55 -28.44 -1.11
CA PRO A 541 -2.35 -29.25 -0.86
C PRO A 541 -1.11 -28.66 -1.54
N SER A 542 -1.23 -27.99 -2.68
CA SER A 542 -0.08 -27.39 -3.38
C SER A 542 0.54 -26.26 -2.55
N SER A 543 -0.28 -25.30 -2.10
CA SER A 543 0.18 -24.20 -1.23
C SER A 543 0.77 -24.71 0.08
N ALA A 544 0.19 -25.77 0.66
CA ALA A 544 0.71 -26.37 1.89
C ALA A 544 2.06 -27.06 1.69
N LEU A 545 2.24 -27.83 0.61
CA LEU A 545 3.49 -28.52 0.29
C LEU A 545 4.60 -27.52 -0.07
N ASP A 546 4.28 -26.47 -0.82
CA ASP A 546 5.23 -25.40 -1.14
C ASP A 546 5.66 -24.62 0.11
N PHE A 547 4.73 -24.35 1.02
CA PHE A 547 5.04 -23.74 2.32
C PHE A 547 5.97 -24.62 3.16
N LEU A 548 5.67 -25.93 3.28
CA LEU A 548 6.54 -26.87 3.99
C LEU A 548 7.92 -26.96 3.34
N TRP A 549 7.98 -26.97 2.00
CA TRP A 549 9.25 -26.90 1.28
C TRP A 549 10.03 -25.63 1.62
N ALA A 550 9.38 -24.46 1.56
CA ALA A 550 10.00 -23.18 1.89
C ALA A 550 10.53 -23.13 3.33
N CYS A 551 9.80 -23.69 4.30
CA CYS A 551 10.22 -23.77 5.70
C CYS A 551 11.55 -24.51 5.89
N SER A 552 11.82 -25.56 5.12
CA SER A 552 13.11 -26.28 5.17
C SER A 552 14.26 -25.50 4.53
N HIS A 553 13.95 -24.56 3.63
CA HIS A 553 14.92 -23.83 2.81
C HIS A 553 15.09 -22.37 3.24
N ILE A 554 14.66 -22.00 4.45
CA ILE A 554 14.81 -20.64 4.97
C ILE A 554 16.30 -20.25 5.01
N PRO A 555 16.74 -19.19 4.30
CA PRO A 555 18.16 -18.85 4.18
C PRO A 555 18.87 -18.63 5.52
N ARG A 556 18.14 -18.13 6.54
CA ARG A 556 18.63 -17.92 7.91
C ARG A 556 19.17 -19.21 8.56
N ILE A 557 18.63 -20.38 8.19
CA ILE A 557 19.05 -21.69 8.72
C ILE A 557 20.38 -22.14 8.10
N TRP A 558 20.64 -21.70 6.87
CA TRP A 558 21.77 -22.11 6.05
C TRP A 558 22.89 -21.06 6.01
N GLN A 559 22.71 -19.91 6.67
CA GLN A 559 23.67 -18.82 6.71
C GLN A 559 25.00 -19.28 7.36
N GLY A 560 26.12 -18.93 6.71
CA GLY A 560 27.46 -19.28 7.19
C GLY A 560 27.87 -20.74 6.95
N ARG A 561 27.05 -21.54 6.25
CA ARG A 561 27.45 -22.87 5.77
C ARG A 561 28.20 -22.76 4.45
N ASP A 562 29.13 -23.68 4.24
CA ASP A 562 29.89 -23.81 3.00
C ASP A 562 28.94 -24.08 1.82
N GLN A 563 28.98 -23.24 0.78
CA GLN A 563 28.11 -23.34 -0.39
C GLN A 563 28.44 -24.57 -1.25
N LYS A 564 29.63 -25.17 -1.06
CA LYS A 564 30.07 -26.38 -1.76
C LYS A 564 29.94 -27.61 -0.86
N ILE A 565 28.71 -28.03 -0.58
CA ILE A 565 28.49 -29.33 0.05
C ILE A 565 28.79 -30.42 -0.99
N PRO A 566 29.74 -31.34 -0.76
CA PRO A 566 29.99 -32.44 -1.69
C PRO A 566 28.72 -33.29 -1.84
N GLN A 567 28.35 -33.66 -3.08
CA GLN A 567 27.12 -34.41 -3.44
C GLN A 567 26.85 -35.70 -2.63
N LYS A 568 27.82 -36.18 -1.85
CA LYS A 568 27.73 -37.39 -1.00
C LYS A 568 27.43 -37.10 0.48
N LYS A 569 27.37 -35.85 0.92
CA LYS A 569 26.93 -35.52 2.29
C LYS A 569 25.40 -35.52 2.31
N THR A 570 24.84 -36.42 3.11
CA THR A 570 23.41 -36.47 3.44
C THR A 570 22.91 -35.07 3.83
N GLU A 571 21.79 -34.66 3.21
CA GLU A 571 21.11 -33.41 3.56
C GLU A 571 20.86 -33.40 5.07
N LYS A 572 21.36 -32.35 5.75
CA LYS A 572 21.12 -32.20 7.18
C LYS A 572 19.65 -31.86 7.39
N PHE A 573 18.92 -32.78 7.99
CA PHE A 573 17.50 -32.65 8.29
C PHE A 573 17.25 -31.48 9.24
N VAL A 574 16.42 -30.53 8.79
CA VAL A 574 16.14 -29.28 9.53
C VAL A 574 14.92 -29.43 10.43
N LEU A 575 13.90 -30.16 9.98
CA LEU A 575 12.62 -30.31 10.66
C LEU A 575 12.35 -31.78 10.96
N ARG A 576 11.91 -32.06 12.18
CA ARG A 576 11.53 -33.41 12.62
C ARG A 576 10.02 -33.48 12.80
N LEU A 577 9.37 -34.26 11.96
CA LEU A 577 7.93 -34.52 12.05
C LEU A 577 7.66 -35.75 12.93
N SER A 578 6.53 -35.74 13.63
CA SER A 578 6.00 -36.95 14.28
C SER A 578 5.46 -37.93 13.24
N SER A 579 5.30 -39.20 13.62
CA SER A 579 4.77 -40.22 12.69
C SER A 579 3.35 -39.89 12.18
N GLU A 580 2.51 -39.24 12.99
CA GLU A 580 1.17 -38.82 12.55
C GLU A 580 1.24 -37.65 11.55
N GLU A 581 2.14 -36.69 11.78
CA GLU A 581 2.35 -35.56 10.86
C GLU A 581 2.97 -36.01 9.53
N LEU A 582 3.83 -37.03 9.54
CA LEU A 582 4.36 -37.68 8.34
C LEU A 582 3.25 -38.36 7.53
N ILE A 583 2.31 -39.04 8.21
CA ILE A 583 1.14 -39.62 7.54
C ILE A 583 0.28 -38.51 6.91
N SER A 584 0.03 -37.42 7.65
CA SER A 584 -0.67 -36.26 7.10
C SER A 584 0.04 -35.64 5.89
N LEU A 585 1.37 -35.57 5.89
CA LEU A 585 2.15 -35.10 4.74
C LEU A 585 1.93 -35.99 3.51
N VAL A 586 1.92 -37.32 3.70
CA VAL A 586 1.63 -38.29 2.63
C VAL A 586 0.21 -38.08 2.09
N ASP A 587 -0.77 -37.84 2.96
CA ASP A 587 -2.14 -37.52 2.55
C ASP A 587 -2.21 -36.25 1.70
N LEU A 588 -1.39 -35.22 2.01
CA LEU A 588 -1.31 -34.00 1.20
C LEU A 588 -0.72 -34.25 -0.19
N ILE A 589 0.35 -35.04 -0.30
CA ILE A 589 0.96 -35.40 -1.59
C ILE A 589 -0.06 -36.17 -2.45
N LEU A 590 -0.78 -37.11 -1.85
CA LEU A 590 -1.83 -37.86 -2.55
C LEU A 590 -2.99 -36.94 -2.96
N ALA A 591 -3.39 -35.98 -2.12
CA ALA A 591 -4.43 -35.01 -2.43
C ALA A 591 -4.03 -34.04 -3.57
N GLU A 592 -2.78 -33.56 -3.62
CA GLU A 592 -2.26 -32.72 -4.71
C GLU A 592 -2.35 -33.45 -6.05
N SER A 593 -1.96 -34.73 -6.07
CA SER A 593 -2.07 -35.56 -7.27
C SER A 593 -3.53 -35.82 -7.69
N GLU A 594 -4.48 -35.76 -6.75
CA GLU A 594 -5.91 -35.92 -7.06
C GLU A 594 -6.52 -34.68 -7.72
N LEU A 595 -6.22 -33.49 -7.20
CA LEU A 595 -6.80 -32.24 -7.72
C LEU A 595 -6.39 -32.00 -9.18
N ASN A 596 -5.10 -32.17 -9.49
CA ASN A 596 -4.58 -32.00 -10.86
C ASN A 596 -5.17 -32.99 -11.88
N THR A 597 -5.68 -34.15 -11.44
CA THR A 597 -6.32 -35.13 -12.34
C THR A 597 -7.74 -34.68 -12.72
N ARG A 598 -8.39 -33.81 -11.94
CA ARG A 598 -9.73 -33.29 -12.23
C ARG A 598 -9.71 -32.08 -13.17
N ASP A 599 -8.54 -31.45 -13.36
CA ASP A 599 -8.36 -30.22 -14.12
C ASP A 599 -8.12 -30.42 -15.63
N SER A 600 -7.94 -31.66 -16.10
CA SER A 600 -7.83 -31.97 -17.55
C SER A 600 -9.18 -32.45 -18.11
N PRO A 601 -9.71 -31.84 -19.20
CA PRO A 601 -10.89 -32.36 -19.89
C PRO A 601 -10.61 -33.78 -20.41
N GLN A 602 -11.65 -34.61 -20.43
CA GLN A 602 -11.64 -35.98 -20.96
C GLN A 602 -10.84 -36.06 -22.28
N ASP A 603 -9.75 -36.86 -22.31
CA ASP A 603 -9.63 -37.93 -23.31
C ASP A 603 -8.45 -38.91 -23.17
N ASP A 604 -7.42 -38.70 -22.34
CA ASP A 604 -6.29 -39.65 -22.26
C ASP A 604 -5.95 -40.15 -20.84
N LYS A 605 -6.49 -41.30 -20.44
CA LYS A 605 -6.20 -41.95 -19.14
C LYS A 605 -4.71 -42.26 -18.91
N SER A 606 -3.89 -42.33 -19.96
CA SER A 606 -2.45 -42.58 -19.86
C SER A 606 -1.64 -41.33 -19.50
N SER A 607 -1.99 -40.17 -20.06
CA SER A 607 -1.29 -38.90 -19.82
C SER A 607 -1.56 -38.34 -18.41
N LEU A 608 -2.78 -38.49 -17.89
CA LEU A 608 -3.13 -38.10 -16.52
C LEU A 608 -2.33 -38.87 -15.46
N ASN A 609 -2.07 -40.17 -15.69
CA ASN A 609 -1.26 -40.96 -14.77
C ASN A 609 0.20 -40.47 -14.78
N GLN A 610 0.74 -40.11 -15.94
CA GLN A 610 2.11 -39.60 -16.06
C GLN A 610 2.30 -38.23 -15.38
N ALA A 611 1.34 -37.31 -15.52
CA ALA A 611 1.35 -36.02 -14.82
C ALA A 611 1.23 -36.17 -13.29
N SER A 612 0.42 -37.12 -12.82
CA SER A 612 0.34 -37.43 -11.38
C SER A 612 1.65 -38.04 -10.85
N CYS A 613 2.34 -38.85 -11.66
CA CYS A 613 3.64 -39.42 -11.31
C CYS A 613 4.75 -38.36 -11.24
N SER A 614 4.79 -37.41 -12.18
CA SER A 614 5.80 -36.35 -12.17
C SER A 614 5.63 -35.41 -10.97
N LEU A 615 4.39 -35.11 -10.58
CA LEU A 615 4.09 -34.34 -9.36
C LEU A 615 4.54 -35.07 -8.10
N ILE A 616 4.18 -36.35 -7.97
CA ILE A 616 4.64 -37.19 -6.85
C ILE A 616 6.17 -37.22 -6.78
N GLN A 617 6.84 -37.35 -7.92
CA GLN A 617 8.29 -37.33 -8.01
C GLN A 617 8.89 -35.98 -7.58
N SER A 618 8.25 -34.86 -7.91
CA SER A 618 8.69 -33.52 -7.50
C SER A 618 8.63 -33.29 -5.98
N ARG A 619 7.71 -33.96 -5.27
CA ARG A 619 7.54 -33.86 -3.81
C ARG A 619 8.35 -34.90 -3.03
N LEU A 620 8.99 -35.85 -3.71
CA LEU A 620 9.78 -36.89 -3.07
C LEU A 620 10.98 -36.37 -2.24
N PRO A 621 11.72 -35.33 -2.68
CA PRO A 621 12.80 -34.75 -1.87
C PRO A 621 12.29 -34.18 -0.52
N LEU A 622 11.06 -33.64 -0.49
CA LEU A 622 10.43 -33.15 0.73
C LEU A 622 10.18 -34.30 1.72
N LEU A 623 9.59 -35.40 1.24
CA LEU A 623 9.33 -36.58 2.05
C LEU A 623 10.64 -37.21 2.54
N HIS A 624 11.66 -37.27 1.69
CA HIS A 624 12.99 -37.75 2.03
C HIS A 624 13.61 -36.93 3.17
N SER A 625 13.55 -35.60 3.07
CA SER A 625 14.07 -34.68 4.09
C SER A 625 13.38 -34.87 5.45
N TYR A 626 12.07 -35.09 5.49
CA TYR A 626 11.36 -35.24 6.76
C TYR A 626 11.38 -36.65 7.36
N CYS A 627 11.63 -37.68 6.56
CA CYS A 627 11.84 -39.04 7.08
C CYS A 627 13.18 -39.19 7.82
N SER A 628 14.11 -38.24 7.69
CA SER A 628 15.42 -38.20 8.37
C SER A 628 16.33 -39.41 8.14
N GLY A 629 16.01 -40.26 7.15
CA GLY A 629 16.64 -41.57 6.97
C GLY A 629 16.35 -42.55 8.12
N GLU A 630 15.47 -42.23 9.05
CA GLU A 630 15.05 -43.12 10.14
C GLU A 630 14.16 -44.23 9.55
N LEU A 631 14.69 -45.46 9.53
CA LEU A 631 14.01 -46.63 8.97
C LEU A 631 12.62 -46.88 9.58
N GLU A 632 12.41 -46.52 10.86
CA GLU A 632 11.10 -46.64 11.53
C GLU A 632 10.03 -45.75 10.89
N ASN A 633 10.37 -44.52 10.54
CA ASN A 633 9.43 -43.58 9.92
C ASN A 633 9.09 -44.02 8.49
N ILE A 634 10.10 -44.46 7.74
CA ILE A 634 9.92 -44.98 6.39
C ILE A 634 9.02 -46.22 6.43
N LYS A 635 9.27 -47.15 7.37
CA LYS A 635 8.43 -48.33 7.58
C LYS A 635 6.97 -47.96 7.86
N LYS A 636 6.71 -47.03 8.77
CA LYS A 636 5.33 -46.58 9.09
C LYS A 636 4.63 -45.97 7.88
N VAL A 637 5.33 -45.15 7.08
CA VAL A 637 4.79 -44.57 5.84
C VAL A 637 4.47 -45.66 4.83
N SER A 638 5.34 -46.64 4.65
CA SER A 638 5.10 -47.77 3.74
C SER A 638 3.94 -48.65 4.19
N GLU A 639 3.83 -48.96 5.49
CA GLU A 639 2.69 -49.69 6.06
C GLU A 639 1.38 -48.93 5.86
N TYR A 640 1.39 -47.60 6.05
CA TYR A 640 0.25 -46.75 5.81
C TYR A 640 -0.20 -46.79 4.34
N LEU A 641 0.72 -46.62 3.39
CA LEU A 641 0.43 -46.68 1.96
C LEU A 641 -0.14 -48.04 1.54
N ILE A 642 0.39 -49.14 2.09
CA ILE A 642 -0.14 -50.49 1.84
C ILE A 642 -1.56 -50.61 2.39
N ASN A 643 -1.83 -50.11 3.58
CA ASN A 643 -3.19 -50.09 4.12
C ASN A 643 -4.13 -49.24 3.26
N CYS A 644 -3.66 -48.13 2.70
CA CYS A 644 -4.43 -47.34 1.73
C CYS A 644 -4.70 -48.11 0.42
N THR A 645 -3.72 -48.86 -0.11
CA THR A 645 -3.95 -49.69 -1.31
C THR A 645 -5.04 -50.74 -1.09
N LYS A 646 -5.05 -51.40 0.09
CA LYS A 646 -6.09 -52.36 0.49
C LYS A 646 -7.46 -51.71 0.71
N LYS A 647 -7.48 -50.49 1.26
CA LYS A 647 -8.73 -49.77 1.55
C LYS A 647 -9.43 -49.28 0.28
N TYR A 648 -8.66 -48.96 -0.76
CA TYR A 648 -9.16 -48.34 -1.99
C TYR A 648 -8.95 -49.23 -3.23
N GLU A 649 -9.18 -50.54 -3.09
CA GLU A 649 -9.10 -51.52 -4.19
C GLU A 649 -9.85 -51.02 -5.45
N ASP A 650 -9.22 -51.16 -6.63
CA ASP A 650 -9.65 -50.69 -7.96
C ASP A 650 -9.80 -49.18 -8.23
N SER A 651 -9.41 -48.30 -7.30
CA SER A 651 -9.46 -46.84 -7.51
C SER A 651 -8.20 -46.24 -8.16
N ALA A 652 -8.32 -45.04 -8.74
CA ALA A 652 -7.15 -44.23 -9.14
C ALA A 652 -6.21 -43.90 -7.95
N MET A 653 -6.76 -43.87 -6.73
CA MET A 653 -5.98 -43.68 -5.50
C MET A 653 -5.06 -44.86 -5.21
N ASN A 654 -5.48 -46.10 -5.51
CA ASN A 654 -4.64 -47.28 -5.39
C ASN A 654 -3.36 -47.14 -6.25
N LYS A 655 -3.53 -46.77 -7.53
CA LYS A 655 -2.40 -46.55 -8.44
C LYS A 655 -1.43 -45.48 -7.94
N ARG A 656 -1.93 -44.37 -7.37
CA ARG A 656 -1.09 -43.31 -6.80
C ARG A 656 -0.33 -43.77 -5.55
N CYS A 657 -0.99 -44.53 -4.67
CA CYS A 657 -0.35 -45.12 -3.50
C CYS A 657 0.75 -46.10 -3.92
N GLN A 658 0.50 -46.94 -4.94
CA GLN A 658 1.49 -47.86 -5.50
C GLN A 658 2.67 -47.12 -6.15
N ASN A 659 2.42 -46.04 -6.90
CA ASN A 659 3.46 -45.22 -7.50
C ASN A 659 4.34 -44.54 -6.44
N LEU A 660 3.75 -43.95 -5.40
CA LEU A 660 4.50 -43.35 -4.30
C LEU A 660 5.32 -44.40 -3.53
N LEU A 661 4.74 -45.59 -3.30
CA LEU A 661 5.43 -46.72 -2.66
C LEU A 661 6.63 -47.21 -3.51
N LEU A 662 6.48 -47.28 -4.83
CA LEU A 662 7.56 -47.60 -5.76
C LEU A 662 8.68 -46.55 -5.69
N GLN A 663 8.34 -45.26 -5.66
CA GLN A 663 9.33 -44.18 -5.56
C GLN A 663 10.10 -44.23 -4.23
N ILE A 664 9.41 -44.52 -3.12
CA ILE A 664 10.05 -44.73 -1.81
C ILE A 664 11.00 -45.94 -1.88
N TYR A 665 10.57 -47.04 -2.48
CA TYR A 665 11.39 -48.25 -2.63
C TYR A 665 12.67 -47.99 -3.45
N LEU A 666 12.57 -47.26 -4.57
CA LEU A 666 13.72 -46.92 -5.41
C LEU A 666 14.79 -46.11 -4.65
N HIS A 667 14.38 -45.32 -3.65
CA HIS A 667 15.29 -44.52 -2.83
C HIS A 667 15.74 -45.25 -1.56
N PHE A 668 14.92 -46.15 -1.01
CA PHE A 668 15.19 -46.93 0.19
C PHE A 668 14.90 -48.43 -0.03
N PRO A 669 15.81 -49.18 -0.67
CA PRO A 669 15.59 -50.59 -0.97
C PRO A 669 15.41 -51.47 0.27
N GLU A 670 16.00 -51.06 1.40
CA GLU A 670 15.96 -51.78 2.69
C GLU A 670 14.53 -51.95 3.25
N VAL A 671 13.58 -51.13 2.82
CA VAL A 671 12.18 -51.16 3.26
C VAL A 671 11.51 -52.51 2.97
N ILE A 672 11.90 -53.21 1.89
CA ILE A 672 11.34 -54.53 1.54
C ILE A 672 11.63 -55.58 2.61
N GLN A 673 12.73 -55.46 3.35
CA GLN A 673 13.06 -56.41 4.41
C GLN A 673 12.12 -56.29 5.62
N HIS A 674 11.35 -55.20 5.71
CA HIS A 674 10.56 -54.85 6.88
C HIS A 674 9.07 -54.71 6.61
N VAL A 675 8.64 -54.84 5.35
CA VAL A 675 7.25 -54.61 4.92
C VAL A 675 6.81 -55.69 3.94
N THR A 676 5.67 -56.32 4.20
CA THR A 676 5.07 -57.32 3.29
C THR A 676 4.26 -56.63 2.19
N LEU A 677 4.79 -56.61 0.97
CA LEU A 677 4.11 -56.04 -0.20
C LEU A 677 2.95 -56.95 -0.66
N PRO A 678 1.78 -56.39 -1.04
CA PRO A 678 0.73 -57.15 -1.70
C PRO A 678 1.18 -57.79 -3.03
N GLU A 679 0.63 -58.94 -3.40
CA GLU A 679 0.89 -59.56 -4.71
C GLU A 679 0.38 -58.63 -5.84
N GLY A 680 1.27 -58.27 -6.78
CA GLY A 680 0.93 -57.45 -7.97
C GLY A 680 1.28 -55.95 -7.91
N THR A 681 1.88 -55.46 -6.81
CA THR A 681 2.15 -54.02 -6.55
C THR A 681 3.00 -53.30 -7.61
N PHE A 682 3.76 -54.01 -8.46
CA PHE A 682 4.71 -53.41 -9.43
C PHE A 682 4.41 -53.69 -10.91
N SER A 683 3.17 -54.07 -11.24
CA SER A 683 2.85 -54.60 -12.57
C SER A 683 2.73 -53.58 -13.73
N SER A 684 3.01 -52.27 -13.57
CA SER A 684 2.77 -51.29 -14.67
C SER A 684 3.79 -50.17 -14.94
N GLY A 685 5.02 -50.17 -14.41
CA GLY A 685 5.91 -48.98 -14.51
C GLY A 685 7.28 -49.15 -15.17
N GLY A 686 7.73 -50.37 -15.45
CA GLY A 686 9.12 -50.64 -15.84
C GLY A 686 9.43 -50.53 -17.33
N ALA A 687 9.02 -49.46 -18.02
CA ALA A 687 9.43 -49.23 -19.41
C ALA A 687 9.30 -47.76 -19.85
N ALA A 688 10.24 -46.89 -19.47
CA ALA A 688 10.74 -45.78 -20.30
C ALA A 688 11.91 -45.04 -19.63
N ASP A 689 13.05 -45.07 -20.31
CA ASP A 689 14.12 -44.06 -20.41
C ASP A 689 14.94 -43.62 -19.17
N GLY A 690 15.91 -44.47 -18.81
CA GLY A 690 17.34 -44.17 -18.98
C GLY A 690 18.10 -43.26 -18.00
N SER A 691 18.83 -43.85 -17.05
CA SER A 691 20.29 -43.59 -16.84
C SER A 691 20.87 -44.49 -15.73
N SER A 692 21.78 -45.38 -16.14
CA SER A 692 22.74 -46.19 -15.36
C SER A 692 22.37 -46.65 -13.93
N CYS A 693 21.86 -47.88 -13.80
CA CYS A 693 22.18 -48.76 -12.66
C CYS A 693 22.40 -50.19 -13.18
N LYS A 694 23.60 -50.47 -13.68
CA LYS A 694 24.13 -51.84 -13.75
C LYS A 694 24.61 -52.25 -12.36
N VAL A 695 23.71 -52.68 -11.47
CA VAL A 695 24.10 -53.52 -10.32
C VAL A 695 22.97 -54.51 -10.01
N ASN A 696 23.19 -55.75 -10.46
CA ASN A 696 22.71 -57.02 -9.90
C ASN A 696 21.20 -57.22 -9.66
N MET A 697 20.49 -57.47 -10.76
CA MET A 697 19.27 -58.28 -10.79
C MET A 697 19.65 -59.77 -10.76
N SER A 698 20.20 -60.24 -9.64
CA SER A 698 20.60 -61.66 -9.50
C SER A 698 20.42 -62.26 -8.11
N TYR A 699 19.73 -61.58 -7.19
CA TYR A 699 19.25 -62.20 -5.95
C TYR A 699 17.89 -61.64 -5.58
N LEU A 700 16.83 -62.33 -6.01
CA LEU A 700 15.54 -62.55 -5.36
C LEU A 700 14.50 -62.88 -6.45
N PHE A 701 14.13 -64.17 -6.48
CA PHE A 701 12.99 -64.84 -7.14
C PHE A 701 12.27 -64.17 -8.31
#